data_AF-A0A974XZ34-F1
#
_entry.id   AF-A0A974XZ34-F1
#
_cell.length_a   1.000
_cell.length_b   1.000
_cell.length_c   1.000
_cell.angle_alpha   90.00
_cell.angle_beta   90.00
_cell.angle_gamma   90.00
#
_symmetry.space_group_name_H-M   'P 1'
#
loop_
_entity.id
_entity.type
_entity.pdbx_description
1 polymer ?
#
loop_
_entity_poly.entity_id
_entity_poly.type
_entity_poly.pdbx_seq_one_letter_code
_entity_poly.pdbx_strand_id
1 'polypeptide(L)'
;MLVIAACNRGAGQGDHGTEGRFSTSNPGHVSADGDNANLVETGSPIMFVTQVPTAEFQHVAAAFGAIQTDPLRTPRGGDLWIRYSNGSLRNLTAEAGYGIQTAGQDGPAIAVRQPVIHWSGQKALVSMLIGAPDKQYRTDKFYWQLYEVTGYMPGEAVHITRLPCQPAGFNNIAPVYTSDDQVIFVSDRPRSGAAHLYPQLDEYESVPVESGLWKLDPAACSFRIIEHAPSGVSYPSIDSAGRVIFTKWDHLLRDQQADQDVFKNASYYSFNFDSEDQVQPPAVHSRAEVYPELRRQEYSLLPGQGYDGVSVANDYPFNSLNFNHFLPWEMNQDGSDEETLNHSGRHELGGSYAMGSYRSDPAQEQIKYGQFSGATYLLFGSGGMFHLREDPARPGRFWGVSSAEFATATGGDLVYVDATPPLNADSMKVELVLDNNPAGHFRNPLPLANGQLLVVHTGTYAEQKNSGTTANPVYNFSYRLRYVDFSGTTPALGPLLTSGLMRTVSYWSPDVRVTWSGALWELDPVEVRPRQVPTKTRAPSLPLPERSVLESVNVEQELLRNWLAQNDLALVVSRNVTSRDRSDKQQPYNLRVSGSGLQTIGAPGAKIYDVSHVQFFQADQVRGYGSGGLPQNGAPVKPGRRVLPRTLHDPTAVLAMGNRLNSLGETPIAPDGSMAAFVPAGRALTWQLVNSSRTGWDRAVVRERNWVSFNRGETRVCTSCHGSNTKDQAGNSPPTNPPEALRNLIAEWRQRMRSQCPEAGGTGIWSYAGVPFGPWEDGRRTRIQTCQGGNGCCDGLPKTETQSVRYLPDCNWGLESIPKVAPIGANSRVRGSPGPLLSPWLRAHRRPFLGRSVTR
;
A
#
# COMPACT_ATOMS: atom_id res chain seq x y z
N MET A 1 -32.95 -50.69 -25.72
CA MET A 1 -33.22 -51.43 -26.98
C MET A 1 -31.88 -51.69 -27.65
N LEU A 2 -31.64 -52.93 -28.13
CA LEU A 2 -30.47 -53.45 -28.88
C LEU A 2 -29.05 -53.08 -28.34
N VAL A 3 -28.17 -53.94 -27.78
CA VAL A 3 -27.80 -55.39 -27.87
C VAL A 3 -26.53 -55.63 -28.72
N ILE A 4 -25.71 -56.63 -28.30
CA ILE A 4 -24.41 -57.14 -28.83
C ILE A 4 -23.19 -56.29 -28.38
N ALA A 5 -22.32 -56.70 -27.42
CA ALA A 5 -21.42 -57.88 -27.29
C ALA A 5 -20.14 -57.79 -28.16
N ALA A 6 -18.96 -58.31 -27.80
CA ALA A 6 -18.61 -59.33 -26.79
C ALA A 6 -17.17 -59.17 -26.22
N CYS A 7 -16.84 -59.98 -25.21
CA CYS A 7 -15.50 -60.12 -24.59
C CYS A 7 -14.48 -60.80 -25.53
N ASN A 8 -13.17 -60.62 -25.28
CA ASN A 8 -12.37 -61.74 -24.73
C ASN A 8 -11.01 -61.37 -24.10
N ARG A 9 -10.51 -62.29 -23.27
CA ARG A 9 -9.16 -62.28 -22.66
C ARG A 9 -8.12 -62.94 -23.58
N GLY A 10 -6.84 -62.63 -23.38
CA GLY A 10 -5.73 -63.42 -23.90
C GLY A 10 -4.41 -63.07 -23.18
N ALA A 11 -3.83 -64.04 -22.47
CA ALA A 11 -2.54 -63.89 -21.81
C ALA A 11 -1.43 -64.55 -22.65
N GLY A 12 -0.19 -64.10 -22.51
CA GLY A 12 0.98 -64.72 -23.14
C GLY A 12 2.29 -64.17 -22.60
N GLN A 13 3.07 -65.02 -21.93
CA GLN A 13 4.48 -64.78 -21.60
C GLN A 13 5.36 -65.05 -22.84
N GLY A 14 6.54 -64.44 -22.91
CA GLY A 14 7.55 -64.73 -23.93
C GLY A 14 8.85 -63.95 -23.66
N ASP A 15 9.99 -64.63 -23.69
CA ASP A 15 11.25 -64.20 -23.07
C ASP A 15 12.36 -63.85 -24.09
N HIS A 16 13.45 -63.25 -23.58
CA HIS A 16 14.84 -63.23 -24.09
C HIS A 16 15.32 -62.30 -25.24
N GLY A 17 16.49 -61.68 -24.97
CA GLY A 17 17.58 -61.41 -25.94
C GLY A 17 17.60 -60.04 -26.64
N THR A 18 18.69 -59.28 -26.82
CA THR A 18 20.08 -59.16 -26.28
C THR A 18 20.77 -58.06 -27.12
N GLU A 19 21.84 -57.44 -26.60
CA GLU A 19 22.86 -56.63 -27.32
C GLU A 19 22.50 -55.26 -27.97
N GLY A 20 22.75 -54.19 -27.22
CA GLY A 20 24.01 -53.41 -27.36
C GLY A 20 24.24 -52.54 -28.61
N ARG A 21 24.30 -51.21 -28.42
CA ARG A 21 25.17 -50.29 -29.18
C ARG A 21 25.47 -49.01 -28.40
N PHE A 22 26.76 -48.70 -28.24
CA PHE A 22 27.22 -47.37 -27.80
C PHE A 22 27.11 -46.35 -28.94
N SER A 23 26.67 -45.13 -28.64
CA SER A 23 26.94 -43.94 -29.46
C SER A 23 26.96 -42.70 -28.57
N THR A 24 27.83 -41.74 -28.91
CA THR A 24 28.26 -40.65 -28.03
C THR A 24 27.60 -39.30 -28.35
N SER A 25 27.26 -38.56 -27.29
CA SER A 25 27.29 -37.09 -27.18
C SER A 25 26.56 -36.23 -28.23
N ASN A 26 25.49 -35.55 -27.79
CA ASN A 26 25.37 -34.10 -28.00
C ASN A 26 24.45 -33.47 -26.92
N PRO A 27 24.93 -32.59 -26.02
CA PRO A 27 24.09 -31.93 -25.02
C PRO A 27 23.58 -30.58 -25.54
N GLY A 28 22.30 -30.47 -25.91
CA GLY A 28 21.82 -29.24 -26.54
C GLY A 28 20.34 -29.18 -26.96
N HIS A 29 19.44 -29.87 -26.27
CA HIS A 29 18.01 -29.63 -26.38
C HIS A 29 17.33 -29.92 -25.04
N VAL A 30 16.62 -28.92 -24.49
CA VAL A 30 15.65 -29.15 -23.42
C VAL A 30 14.39 -29.68 -24.10
N SER A 31 14.21 -31.00 -24.14
CA SER A 31 12.99 -31.62 -24.63
C SER A 31 11.89 -31.49 -23.57
N ALA A 32 10.87 -30.69 -23.86
CA ALA A 32 9.68 -30.54 -23.01
C ALA A 32 8.66 -31.70 -23.19
N ASP A 33 9.15 -32.91 -23.47
CA ASP A 33 8.36 -34.13 -23.68
C ASP A 33 8.97 -35.26 -22.85
N GLY A 34 8.33 -35.55 -21.71
CA GLY A 34 8.70 -36.61 -20.78
C GLY A 34 7.70 -36.69 -19.62
N ASP A 35 6.95 -37.79 -19.57
CA ASP A 35 5.94 -38.15 -18.57
C ASP A 35 4.69 -37.25 -18.42
N ASN A 36 3.77 -37.40 -19.39
CA ASN A 36 2.34 -37.08 -19.24
C ASN A 36 1.62 -38.09 -18.30
N ALA A 37 2.14 -38.29 -17.09
CA ALA A 37 1.54 -39.13 -16.06
C ALA A 37 0.89 -38.25 -14.97
N ASN A 38 -0.44 -38.14 -15.00
CA ASN A 38 -1.28 -37.48 -13.98
C ASN A 38 -0.98 -36.00 -13.71
N LEU A 39 -0.85 -35.16 -14.75
CA LEU A 39 -0.94 -33.71 -14.57
C LEU A 39 -2.38 -33.28 -14.28
N VAL A 40 -2.57 -32.52 -13.21
CA VAL A 40 -3.89 -32.06 -12.75
C VAL A 40 -4.50 -31.07 -13.74
N GLU A 41 -5.75 -31.28 -14.17
CA GLU A 41 -6.46 -30.29 -14.97
C GLU A 41 -6.82 -29.05 -14.13
N THR A 42 -6.68 -27.85 -14.69
CA THR A 42 -7.13 -26.60 -14.06
C THR A 42 -8.31 -26.01 -14.82
N GLY A 43 -9.28 -25.42 -14.10
CA GLY A 43 -10.47 -24.79 -14.71
C GLY A 43 -10.15 -23.56 -15.58
N SER A 44 -9.09 -22.84 -15.22
CA SER A 44 -8.56 -21.67 -15.93
C SER A 44 -7.03 -21.80 -16.04
N PRO A 45 -6.36 -21.15 -17.01
CA PRO A 45 -4.90 -21.05 -17.01
C PRO A 45 -4.39 -20.31 -15.77
N ILE A 46 -3.23 -20.72 -15.26
CA ILE A 46 -2.57 -20.12 -14.09
C ILE A 46 -1.28 -19.48 -14.54
N MET A 47 -1.15 -18.16 -14.36
CA MET A 47 0.10 -17.42 -14.56
C MET A 47 0.80 -17.30 -13.20
N PHE A 48 2.11 -17.48 -13.15
CA PHE A 48 2.91 -17.43 -11.93
C PHE A 48 4.35 -17.03 -12.25
N VAL A 49 5.14 -16.70 -11.24
CA VAL A 49 6.56 -16.40 -11.41
C VAL A 49 7.42 -17.49 -10.81
N THR A 50 8.63 -17.68 -11.35
CA THR A 50 9.67 -18.44 -10.66
C THR A 50 10.66 -17.53 -9.95
N GLN A 51 11.24 -18.00 -8.86
CA GLN A 51 12.29 -17.30 -8.13
C GLN A 51 13.41 -18.28 -7.73
N VAL A 52 14.65 -17.88 -7.91
CA VAL A 52 15.81 -18.61 -7.36
C VAL A 52 15.74 -18.53 -5.83
N PRO A 53 15.78 -19.67 -5.11
CA PRO A 53 15.71 -19.68 -3.64
C PRO A 53 16.80 -18.83 -3.00
N THR A 54 16.49 -18.26 -1.83
CA THR A 54 17.40 -17.45 -1.02
C THR A 54 16.99 -17.55 0.47
N ALA A 55 17.83 -17.07 1.38
CA ALA A 55 17.59 -17.07 2.83
C ALA A 55 18.12 -15.80 3.51
N GLU A 56 18.26 -14.72 2.73
CA GLU A 56 18.95 -13.50 3.14
C GLU A 56 17.97 -12.50 3.77
N PHE A 57 18.44 -11.70 4.72
CA PHE A 57 17.64 -10.62 5.29
C PHE A 57 17.23 -9.60 4.20
N GLN A 58 15.96 -9.17 4.20
CA GLN A 58 15.34 -8.37 3.13
C GLN A 58 15.37 -8.99 1.72
N HIS A 59 15.41 -10.32 1.60
CA HIS A 59 15.26 -10.96 0.30
C HIS A 59 13.92 -10.64 -0.37
N VAL A 60 13.83 -10.85 -1.69
CA VAL A 60 12.67 -10.54 -2.56
C VAL A 60 11.29 -11.03 -2.08
N ALA A 61 11.25 -11.98 -1.15
CA ALA A 61 10.04 -12.59 -0.60
C ALA A 61 9.87 -12.41 0.92
N ALA A 62 10.68 -11.55 1.56
CA ALA A 62 10.57 -11.16 2.97
C ALA A 62 9.29 -10.34 3.27
N ALA A 63 8.98 -10.15 4.56
CA ALA A 63 7.81 -9.40 5.03
C ALA A 63 7.89 -7.89 4.79
N PHE A 64 9.11 -7.35 4.83
CA PHE A 64 9.37 -5.93 4.64
C PHE A 64 10.75 -5.70 4.00
N GLY A 65 10.93 -4.53 3.39
CA GLY A 65 12.17 -4.18 2.70
C GLY A 65 12.49 -5.08 1.50
N ALA A 66 11.55 -5.90 1.05
CA ALA A 66 11.67 -6.90 -0.01
C ALA A 66 11.85 -6.29 -1.43
N ILE A 67 12.25 -5.02 -1.49
CA ILE A 67 12.44 -4.19 -2.68
C ILE A 67 13.90 -4.16 -3.16
N GLN A 68 14.82 -4.82 -2.44
CA GLN A 68 16.25 -4.84 -2.74
C GLN A 68 16.55 -5.39 -4.14
N THR A 69 17.63 -4.89 -4.74
CA THR A 69 18.02 -5.21 -6.12
C THR A 69 19.41 -5.81 -6.23
N ASP A 70 20.12 -6.07 -5.12
CA ASP A 70 21.40 -6.78 -5.15
C ASP A 70 21.19 -8.28 -5.45
N PRO A 71 22.17 -8.99 -6.05
CA PRO A 71 22.02 -10.40 -6.41
C PRO A 71 21.95 -11.39 -5.23
N LEU A 72 22.32 -10.99 -4.02
CA LEU A 72 22.28 -11.86 -2.85
C LEU A 72 20.83 -11.97 -2.31
N ARG A 73 20.16 -10.81 -2.21
CA ARG A 73 18.75 -10.69 -1.77
C ARG A 73 17.73 -10.94 -2.87
N THR A 74 18.08 -10.60 -4.11
CA THR A 74 17.26 -10.82 -5.31
C THR A 74 18.11 -11.52 -6.37
N PRO A 75 18.35 -12.85 -6.25
CA PRO A 75 19.07 -13.58 -7.26
C PRO A 75 18.28 -13.64 -8.58
N ARG A 76 18.99 -13.51 -9.71
CA ARG A 76 18.42 -13.53 -11.06
C ARG A 76 18.28 -14.96 -11.58
N GLY A 77 17.37 -15.16 -12.54
CA GLY A 77 16.98 -16.46 -13.07
C GLY A 77 15.55 -16.87 -12.70
N GLY A 78 14.75 -15.93 -12.21
CA GLY A 78 13.29 -16.03 -12.11
C GLY A 78 12.60 -15.50 -13.37
N ASP A 79 11.56 -16.20 -13.84
CA ASP A 79 10.86 -15.95 -15.11
C ASP A 79 9.34 -15.84 -14.89
N LEU A 80 8.61 -15.30 -15.87
CA LEU A 80 7.15 -15.36 -15.93
C LEU A 80 6.68 -16.62 -16.67
N TRP A 81 5.81 -17.39 -16.04
CA TRP A 81 5.25 -18.62 -16.61
C TRP A 81 3.73 -18.57 -16.70
N ILE A 82 3.18 -19.28 -17.69
CA ILE A 82 1.75 -19.61 -17.73
C ILE A 82 1.59 -21.12 -17.94
N ARG A 83 0.68 -21.72 -17.17
CA ARG A 83 0.22 -23.10 -17.31
C ARG A 83 -1.22 -23.10 -17.80
N TYR A 84 -1.51 -23.82 -18.87
CA TYR A 84 -2.88 -23.97 -19.37
C TYR A 84 -3.63 -25.11 -18.67
N SER A 85 -4.94 -25.19 -18.92
CA SER A 85 -5.84 -26.20 -18.35
C SER A 85 -5.36 -27.64 -18.60
N ASN A 86 -4.85 -27.90 -19.81
CA ASN A 86 -4.31 -29.19 -20.24
C ASN A 86 -2.91 -29.55 -19.68
N GLY A 87 -2.33 -28.73 -18.78
CA GLY A 87 -1.01 -28.98 -18.20
C GLY A 87 0.19 -28.39 -18.96
N SER A 88 0.02 -27.94 -20.20
CA SER A 88 1.12 -27.34 -20.98
C SER A 88 1.60 -26.01 -20.36
N LEU A 89 2.92 -25.77 -20.45
CA LEU A 89 3.62 -24.65 -19.84
C LEU A 89 4.31 -23.78 -20.91
N ARG A 90 4.35 -22.46 -20.69
CA ARG A 90 5.10 -21.47 -21.48
C ARG A 90 5.92 -20.57 -20.58
N ASN A 91 7.13 -20.21 -21.03
CA ASN A 91 8.01 -19.23 -20.38
C ASN A 91 7.88 -17.90 -21.15
N LEU A 92 7.01 -17.03 -20.63
CA LEU A 92 6.61 -15.80 -21.31
C LEU A 92 7.73 -14.77 -21.38
N THR A 93 8.64 -14.73 -20.41
CA THR A 93 9.82 -13.85 -20.47
C THR A 93 10.83 -14.35 -21.50
N ALA A 94 11.12 -15.66 -21.53
CA ALA A 94 12.01 -16.25 -22.52
C ALA A 94 11.51 -16.06 -23.96
N GLU A 95 10.22 -16.31 -24.20
CA GLU A 95 9.58 -16.10 -25.50
C GLU A 95 9.61 -14.62 -25.95
N ALA A 96 9.47 -13.69 -25.02
CA ALA A 96 9.60 -12.25 -25.28
C ALA A 96 11.05 -11.75 -25.38
N GLY A 97 12.06 -12.63 -25.29
CA GLY A 97 13.47 -12.29 -25.42
C GLY A 97 14.12 -11.71 -24.15
N TYR A 98 13.49 -11.86 -22.98
CA TYR A 98 14.03 -11.45 -21.69
C TYR A 98 14.74 -12.61 -20.96
N GLY A 99 15.66 -12.24 -20.06
CA GLY A 99 16.44 -13.19 -19.26
C GLY A 99 17.58 -13.86 -20.03
N ILE A 100 18.30 -14.75 -19.34
CA ILE A 100 19.45 -15.46 -19.90
C ILE A 100 19.21 -16.97 -19.80
N GLN A 101 19.26 -17.65 -20.95
CA GLN A 101 19.04 -19.09 -21.09
C GLN A 101 20.26 -19.94 -20.68
N THR A 102 21.42 -19.32 -20.49
CA THR A 102 22.63 -19.97 -19.97
C THR A 102 22.74 -19.83 -18.45
N ALA A 103 23.66 -20.58 -17.85
CA ALA A 103 23.88 -20.53 -16.40
C ALA A 103 24.36 -19.15 -15.90
N GLY A 104 25.07 -18.37 -16.71
CA GLY A 104 25.54 -17.04 -16.32
C GLY A 104 24.38 -16.04 -16.23
N GLN A 105 24.01 -15.64 -15.03
CA GLN A 105 23.00 -14.62 -14.75
C GLN A 105 23.67 -13.25 -14.51
N ASP A 106 24.61 -12.93 -15.41
CA ASP A 106 25.44 -11.73 -15.45
C ASP A 106 24.93 -10.81 -16.58
N GLY A 107 24.93 -9.48 -16.44
CA GLY A 107 24.44 -8.59 -17.51
C GLY A 107 22.91 -8.57 -17.62
N PRO A 108 22.26 -8.88 -18.78
CA PRO A 108 20.80 -8.72 -18.99
C PRO A 108 19.91 -9.74 -18.26
N ALA A 109 20.40 -10.36 -17.20
CA ALA A 109 19.65 -11.30 -16.37
C ALA A 109 18.48 -10.63 -15.66
N ILE A 110 17.42 -11.40 -15.33
CA ILE A 110 16.17 -10.86 -14.79
C ILE A 110 15.70 -11.56 -13.51
N ALA A 111 14.82 -10.86 -12.78
CA ALA A 111 13.90 -11.44 -11.82
C ALA A 111 12.50 -10.83 -12.05
N VAL A 112 11.44 -11.61 -11.81
CA VAL A 112 10.03 -11.21 -12.06
C VAL A 112 9.19 -11.52 -10.83
N ARG A 113 8.23 -10.66 -10.49
CA ARG A 113 7.34 -10.83 -9.32
C ARG A 113 5.94 -10.27 -9.57
N GLN A 114 4.99 -10.75 -8.77
CA GLN A 114 3.64 -10.20 -8.60
C GLN A 114 2.91 -9.91 -9.93
N PRO A 115 2.58 -10.95 -10.73
CA PRO A 115 1.70 -10.80 -11.87
C PRO A 115 0.28 -10.43 -11.43
N VAL A 116 -0.40 -9.59 -12.20
CA VAL A 116 -1.82 -9.26 -12.01
C VAL A 116 -2.56 -9.24 -13.35
N ILE A 117 -3.69 -9.93 -13.42
CA ILE A 117 -4.50 -10.06 -14.65
C ILE A 117 -5.51 -8.90 -14.73
N HIS A 118 -5.51 -8.21 -15.87
CA HIS A 118 -6.48 -7.15 -16.18
C HIS A 118 -7.90 -7.69 -16.22
N TRP A 119 -8.90 -6.84 -15.97
CA TRP A 119 -10.32 -7.21 -15.98
C TRP A 119 -10.75 -7.95 -17.26
N SER A 120 -10.20 -7.57 -18.42
CA SER A 120 -10.43 -8.25 -19.71
C SER A 120 -9.95 -9.72 -19.80
N GLY A 121 -9.02 -10.15 -18.94
CA GLY A 121 -8.29 -11.41 -19.08
C GLY A 121 -7.22 -11.46 -20.19
N GLN A 122 -7.10 -10.42 -21.05
CA GLN A 122 -6.23 -10.42 -22.24
C GLN A 122 -4.85 -9.74 -22.05
N LYS A 123 -4.68 -8.99 -20.95
CA LYS A 123 -3.41 -8.35 -20.59
C LYS A 123 -3.12 -8.48 -19.10
N ALA A 124 -1.86 -8.36 -18.72
CA ALA A 124 -1.39 -8.46 -17.33
C ALA A 124 -0.31 -7.42 -17.03
N LEU A 125 -0.12 -7.05 -15.76
CA LEU A 125 1.08 -6.33 -15.32
C LEU A 125 1.99 -7.29 -14.54
N VAL A 126 3.30 -7.06 -14.62
CA VAL A 126 4.32 -7.69 -13.78
C VAL A 126 5.31 -6.63 -13.30
N SER A 127 6.02 -6.92 -12.21
CA SER A 127 7.22 -6.16 -11.85
C SER A 127 8.45 -6.96 -12.25
N MET A 128 9.38 -6.36 -13.00
CA MET A 128 10.58 -7.02 -13.48
C MET A 128 11.82 -6.17 -13.19
N LEU A 129 12.83 -6.81 -12.60
CA LEU A 129 14.18 -6.29 -12.43
C LEU A 129 15.01 -6.78 -13.61
N ILE A 130 15.66 -5.86 -14.33
CA ILE A 130 16.59 -6.19 -15.42
C ILE A 130 17.98 -5.73 -15.01
N GLY A 131 18.96 -6.63 -15.12
CA GLY A 131 20.36 -6.35 -14.89
C GLY A 131 20.94 -7.09 -13.68
N ALA A 132 22.17 -7.55 -13.82
CA ALA A 132 23.03 -8.05 -12.74
C ALA A 132 24.49 -7.62 -12.99
N PRO A 133 25.33 -7.46 -11.94
CA PRO A 133 26.73 -7.13 -12.09
C PRO A 133 27.45 -8.17 -12.95
N ASP A 134 28.20 -7.73 -13.96
CA ASP A 134 28.88 -8.62 -14.92
C ASP A 134 30.28 -9.09 -14.45
N LYS A 135 30.75 -8.55 -13.33
CA LYS A 135 32.12 -8.72 -12.80
C LYS A 135 32.13 -8.71 -11.28
N GLN A 136 33.12 -9.39 -10.71
CA GLN A 136 33.44 -9.32 -9.30
C GLN A 136 33.71 -7.87 -8.85
N TYR A 137 33.35 -7.56 -7.61
CA TYR A 137 33.45 -6.27 -6.93
C TYR A 137 32.66 -5.12 -7.55
N ARG A 138 31.80 -5.37 -8.56
CA ARG A 138 30.98 -4.35 -9.21
C ARG A 138 29.64 -4.16 -8.49
N THR A 139 29.35 -2.93 -8.10
CA THR A 139 28.10 -2.52 -7.42
C THR A 139 27.27 -1.61 -8.32
N ASP A 140 26.55 -2.23 -9.27
CA ASP A 140 25.63 -1.52 -10.17
C ASP A 140 24.27 -1.25 -9.49
N LYS A 141 23.60 -0.18 -9.94
CA LYS A 141 22.20 0.11 -9.57
C LYS A 141 21.26 -0.46 -10.63
N PHE A 142 20.27 -1.21 -10.17
CA PHE A 142 19.17 -1.73 -10.96
C PHE A 142 17.86 -1.32 -10.28
N TYR A 143 16.77 -1.28 -11.04
CA TYR A 143 15.47 -0.88 -10.51
C TYR A 143 14.38 -1.84 -10.98
N TRP A 144 13.54 -2.27 -10.05
CA TRP A 144 12.26 -2.91 -10.36
C TRP A 144 11.39 -1.92 -11.13
N GLN A 145 10.82 -2.37 -12.25
CA GLN A 145 9.92 -1.56 -13.06
C GLN A 145 8.71 -2.40 -13.48
N LEU A 146 7.59 -1.73 -13.72
CA LEU A 146 6.33 -2.33 -14.16
C LEU A 146 6.34 -2.57 -15.68
N TYR A 147 5.84 -3.72 -16.11
CA TYR A 147 5.70 -4.09 -17.52
C TYR A 147 4.30 -4.64 -17.79
N GLU A 148 3.72 -4.28 -18.94
CA GLU A 148 2.48 -4.88 -19.45
C GLU A 148 2.79 -6.07 -20.36
N VAL A 149 2.05 -7.16 -20.16
CA VAL A 149 2.18 -8.44 -20.87
C VAL A 149 0.89 -8.71 -21.65
N THR A 150 1.00 -9.01 -22.93
CA THR A 150 -0.10 -9.37 -23.85
C THR A 150 0.29 -10.56 -24.72
N GLY A 151 -0.65 -11.18 -25.43
CA GLY A 151 -0.34 -12.26 -26.38
C GLY A 151 0.00 -13.59 -25.73
N TYR A 152 -0.55 -13.86 -24.54
CA TYR A 152 -0.29 -15.07 -23.75
C TYR A 152 -1.37 -16.15 -23.87
N MET A 153 -2.38 -16.00 -24.74
CA MET A 153 -3.34 -17.08 -25.00
C MET A 153 -2.71 -18.17 -25.89
N PRO A 154 -3.29 -19.39 -25.95
CA PRO A 154 -2.76 -20.45 -26.80
C PRO A 154 -2.63 -20.04 -28.26
N GLY A 155 -1.43 -20.17 -28.83
CA GLY A 155 -1.12 -19.81 -30.23
C GLY A 155 -0.76 -18.34 -30.46
N GLU A 156 -0.88 -17.46 -29.46
CA GLU A 156 -0.46 -16.06 -29.56
C GLU A 156 1.04 -15.88 -29.29
N ALA A 157 1.64 -14.87 -29.94
CA ALA A 157 3.00 -14.42 -29.65
C ALA A 157 2.99 -13.41 -28.49
N VAL A 158 3.75 -13.69 -27.44
CA VAL A 158 3.80 -12.83 -26.25
C VAL A 158 4.57 -11.54 -26.50
N HIS A 159 4.04 -10.43 -25.98
CA HIS A 159 4.71 -9.14 -25.96
C HIS A 159 4.77 -8.62 -24.52
N ILE A 160 5.97 -8.23 -24.08
CA ILE A 160 6.23 -7.60 -22.78
C ILE A 160 6.77 -6.20 -23.05
N THR A 161 6.10 -5.16 -22.53
CA THR A 161 6.48 -3.76 -22.75
C THR A 161 6.55 -2.99 -21.44
N ARG A 162 7.54 -2.11 -21.28
CA ARG A 162 7.67 -1.31 -20.04
C ARG A 162 6.52 -0.31 -19.95
N LEU A 163 5.80 -0.30 -18.84
CA LEU A 163 4.71 0.66 -18.60
C LEU A 163 5.30 2.10 -18.60
N PRO A 164 4.80 3.02 -19.44
CA PRO A 164 5.33 4.37 -19.51
C PRO A 164 5.06 5.17 -18.23
N CYS A 165 5.80 6.25 -18.04
CA CYS A 165 5.54 7.31 -17.06
C CYS A 165 5.56 6.92 -15.56
N GLN A 166 5.90 5.67 -15.23
CA GLN A 166 6.30 5.26 -13.88
C GLN A 166 7.63 5.92 -13.42
N PRO A 167 7.91 6.01 -12.10
CA PRO A 167 9.17 6.55 -11.59
C PRO A 167 10.40 5.71 -12.02
N ALA A 168 11.25 6.25 -12.90
CA ALA A 168 12.33 5.48 -13.54
C ALA A 168 13.62 5.32 -12.71
N GLY A 169 13.81 6.12 -11.66
CA GLY A 169 14.99 6.10 -10.78
C GLY A 169 14.75 5.50 -9.40
N PHE A 170 13.64 4.78 -9.26
CA PHE A 170 13.13 4.17 -8.04
C PHE A 170 12.58 2.79 -8.38
N ASN A 171 12.46 1.92 -7.37
CA ASN A 171 11.85 0.61 -7.54
C ASN A 171 10.32 0.74 -7.53
N ASN A 172 9.66 0.05 -8.46
CA ASN A 172 8.21 -0.03 -8.57
C ASN A 172 7.81 -1.51 -8.59
N ILE A 173 6.99 -1.94 -7.63
CA ILE A 173 6.57 -3.34 -7.44
C ILE A 173 5.07 -3.45 -7.16
N ALA A 174 4.55 -4.67 -7.08
CA ALA A 174 3.18 -4.99 -6.66
C ALA A 174 2.07 -4.16 -7.36
N PRO A 175 1.98 -4.14 -8.70
CA PRO A 175 0.96 -3.41 -9.42
C PRO A 175 -0.43 -4.03 -9.25
N VAL A 176 -1.47 -3.19 -9.34
CA VAL A 176 -2.86 -3.60 -9.52
C VAL A 176 -3.58 -2.62 -10.46
N TYR A 177 -4.44 -3.15 -11.33
CA TYR A 177 -5.34 -2.35 -12.16
C TYR A 177 -6.52 -1.83 -11.32
N THR A 178 -6.84 -0.56 -11.49
CA THR A 178 -8.05 0.07 -10.95
C THR A 178 -9.26 -0.14 -11.87
N SER A 179 -10.44 0.27 -11.42
CA SER A 179 -11.69 0.24 -12.20
C SER A 179 -11.73 1.24 -13.36
N ASP A 180 -10.74 2.15 -13.44
CA ASP A 180 -10.60 3.18 -14.47
C ASP A 180 -9.28 3.06 -15.27
N ASP A 181 -8.75 1.83 -15.40
CA ASP A 181 -7.54 1.46 -16.15
C ASP A 181 -6.24 2.19 -15.74
N GLN A 182 -6.26 2.96 -14.65
CA GLN A 182 -5.09 3.46 -13.95
C GLN A 182 -4.43 2.33 -13.13
N VAL A 183 -3.20 2.56 -12.66
CA VAL A 183 -2.41 1.55 -11.93
C VAL A 183 -2.08 2.04 -10.52
N ILE A 184 -2.38 1.23 -9.51
CA ILE A 184 -1.84 1.39 -8.15
C ILE A 184 -0.63 0.46 -8.01
N PHE A 185 0.45 0.91 -7.36
CA PHE A 185 1.69 0.16 -7.21
C PHE A 185 2.45 0.60 -5.94
N VAL A 186 3.36 -0.24 -5.45
CA VAL A 186 4.26 0.05 -4.33
C VAL A 186 5.58 0.64 -4.88
N SER A 187 6.17 1.64 -4.20
CA SER A 187 7.48 2.18 -4.57
C SER A 187 8.33 2.58 -3.37
N ASP A 188 9.65 2.61 -3.53
CA ASP A 188 10.63 3.17 -2.57
C ASP A 188 10.99 4.64 -2.84
N ARG A 189 10.28 5.29 -3.77
CA ARG A 189 10.39 6.74 -4.03
C ARG A 189 10.04 7.52 -2.76
N PRO A 190 10.94 8.35 -2.18
CA PRO A 190 10.59 9.22 -1.06
C PRO A 190 9.38 10.08 -1.40
N ARG A 191 8.52 10.42 -0.43
CA ARG A 191 7.26 11.18 -0.66
C ARG A 191 7.44 12.41 -1.56
N SER A 192 8.43 13.26 -1.28
CA SER A 192 8.78 14.41 -2.12
C SER A 192 9.46 14.02 -3.45
N GLY A 193 10.20 12.91 -3.46
CA GLY A 193 11.06 12.46 -4.56
C GLY A 193 12.47 13.03 -4.52
N ALA A 194 12.84 13.74 -3.44
CA ALA A 194 14.16 14.31 -3.29
C ALA A 194 15.24 13.23 -3.16
N ALA A 195 16.28 13.30 -4.00
CA ALA A 195 17.28 12.24 -4.11
C ALA A 195 18.13 12.03 -2.84
N HIS A 196 18.32 13.07 -2.01
CA HIS A 196 19.06 12.97 -0.75
C HIS A 196 18.27 12.30 0.39
N LEU A 197 16.96 12.07 0.18
CA LEU A 197 16.12 11.26 1.06
C LEU A 197 16.09 9.79 0.63
N TYR A 198 16.70 9.41 -0.50
CA TYR A 198 16.67 8.02 -0.96
C TYR A 198 17.80 7.18 -0.33
N PRO A 199 17.52 5.97 0.19
CA PRO A 199 16.18 5.36 0.37
C PRO A 199 15.47 5.85 1.64
N GLN A 200 14.15 5.63 1.70
CA GLN A 200 13.46 5.60 2.99
C GLN A 200 13.98 4.41 3.80
N LEU A 201 14.25 4.64 5.09
CA LEU A 201 14.61 3.60 6.04
C LEU A 201 13.40 3.31 6.94
N ASP A 202 13.13 2.03 7.19
CA ASP A 202 12.00 1.59 8.01
C ASP A 202 12.15 1.98 9.48
N GLU A 203 11.04 1.90 10.22
CA GLU A 203 11.03 2.30 11.63
C GLU A 203 11.68 1.30 12.60
N TYR A 204 11.92 0.05 12.19
CA TYR A 204 12.36 -1.05 13.05
C TYR A 204 13.86 -1.37 12.92
N GLU A 205 14.34 -1.77 11.76
CA GLU A 205 15.74 -2.15 11.51
C GLU A 205 16.57 -1.07 10.80
N SER A 206 15.95 0.07 10.47
CA SER A 206 16.60 1.22 9.82
C SER A 206 17.26 0.85 8.49
N VAL A 207 16.59 0.01 7.70
CA VAL A 207 17.05 -0.51 6.40
C VAL A 207 16.10 -0.10 5.27
N PRO A 208 16.51 -0.18 3.99
CA PRO A 208 15.75 0.40 2.89
C PRO A 208 14.37 -0.26 2.70
N VAL A 209 13.33 0.54 2.59
CA VAL A 209 11.93 0.07 2.50
C VAL A 209 11.10 0.89 1.51
N GLU A 210 9.99 0.33 1.07
CA GLU A 210 8.94 1.05 0.34
C GLU A 210 8.33 2.21 1.15
N SER A 211 7.92 3.28 0.47
CA SER A 211 7.42 4.53 1.06
C SER A 211 5.90 4.64 1.11
N GLY A 212 5.18 3.70 0.47
CA GLY A 212 3.72 3.71 0.40
C GLY A 212 3.16 3.24 -0.94
N LEU A 213 1.83 3.36 -1.08
CA LEU A 213 1.11 3.11 -2.33
C LEU A 213 1.04 4.37 -3.21
N TRP A 214 1.32 4.17 -4.49
CA TRP A 214 1.34 5.20 -5.52
C TRP A 214 0.31 4.88 -6.60
N LYS A 215 -0.37 5.91 -7.12
CA LYS A 215 -1.30 5.80 -8.25
C LYS A 215 -0.72 6.49 -9.47
N LEU A 216 -0.64 5.77 -10.59
CA LEU A 216 -0.17 6.20 -11.91
C LEU A 216 -1.34 6.24 -12.88
N ASP A 217 -1.45 7.36 -13.60
CA ASP A 217 -2.22 7.50 -14.83
C ASP A 217 -1.25 7.41 -16.03
N PRO A 218 -1.24 6.29 -16.78
CA PRO A 218 -0.36 6.14 -17.95
C PRO A 218 -0.74 7.04 -19.13
N ALA A 219 -1.99 7.50 -19.22
CA ALA A 219 -2.49 8.34 -20.31
C ALA A 219 -2.19 9.84 -20.08
N ALA A 220 -2.32 10.30 -18.83
CA ALA A 220 -1.93 11.64 -18.40
C ALA A 220 -0.44 11.77 -18.09
N CYS A 221 0.28 10.64 -17.98
CA CYS A 221 1.69 10.58 -17.56
C CYS A 221 1.97 11.28 -16.23
N SER A 222 1.05 11.08 -15.27
CA SER A 222 1.12 11.64 -13.92
C SER A 222 0.99 10.54 -12.88
N PHE A 223 1.73 10.64 -11.79
CA PHE A 223 1.58 9.78 -10.62
C PHE A 223 1.61 10.59 -9.33
N ARG A 224 1.04 10.03 -8.26
CA ARG A 224 1.05 10.60 -6.91
C ARG A 224 1.02 9.49 -5.86
N ILE A 225 1.40 9.83 -4.64
CA ILE A 225 1.19 8.97 -3.48
C ILE A 225 -0.30 9.00 -3.10
N ILE A 226 -0.84 7.86 -2.69
CA ILE A 226 -2.23 7.69 -2.20
C ILE A 226 -2.27 7.20 -0.75
N GLU A 227 -1.24 6.45 -0.34
CA GLU A 227 -0.99 6.04 1.04
C GLU A 227 0.51 6.22 1.30
N HIS A 228 0.90 6.72 2.47
CA HIS A 228 2.29 6.90 2.88
C HIS A 228 2.60 5.95 4.04
N ALA A 229 3.54 5.04 3.83
CA ALA A 229 3.93 4.01 4.79
C ALA A 229 5.35 4.28 5.33
N PRO A 230 5.51 4.89 6.51
CA PRO A 230 6.80 5.05 7.17
C PRO A 230 7.53 3.74 7.45
N SER A 231 6.77 2.71 7.84
CA SER A 231 7.26 1.36 8.09
C SER A 231 7.31 0.52 6.81
N GLY A 232 6.17 0.29 6.15
CA GLY A 232 6.12 -0.42 4.87
C GLY A 232 4.70 -0.87 4.48
N VAL A 233 4.51 -1.30 3.23
CA VAL A 233 3.19 -1.67 2.69
C VAL A 233 3.32 -2.66 1.52
N SER A 234 2.42 -3.63 1.43
CA SER A 234 2.57 -4.70 0.43
C SER A 234 1.27 -5.33 -0.06
N TYR A 235 1.37 -5.96 -1.25
CA TYR A 235 0.33 -6.75 -1.93
C TYR A 235 -1.05 -6.07 -2.04
N PRO A 236 -1.15 -4.86 -2.63
CA PRO A 236 -2.45 -4.25 -2.92
C PRO A 236 -3.24 -5.09 -3.94
N SER A 237 -4.55 -5.15 -3.73
CA SER A 237 -5.53 -5.77 -4.62
C SER A 237 -6.79 -4.91 -4.69
N ILE A 238 -7.64 -5.11 -5.71
CA ILE A 238 -8.99 -4.51 -5.75
C ILE A 238 -10.02 -5.62 -5.54
N ASP A 239 -10.89 -5.46 -4.55
CA ASP A 239 -11.97 -6.40 -4.25
C ASP A 239 -13.24 -6.15 -5.10
N SER A 240 -14.24 -7.01 -4.97
CA SER A 240 -15.52 -6.93 -5.68
C SER A 240 -16.37 -5.70 -5.33
N ALA A 241 -16.22 -5.16 -4.11
CA ALA A 241 -16.81 -3.89 -3.70
C ALA A 241 -16.07 -2.69 -4.32
N GLY A 242 -14.87 -2.91 -4.87
CA GLY A 242 -14.02 -1.92 -5.51
C GLY A 242 -13.07 -1.21 -4.54
N ARG A 243 -12.87 -1.72 -3.34
CA ARG A 243 -11.91 -1.20 -2.36
C ARG A 243 -10.49 -1.65 -2.73
N VAL A 244 -9.49 -0.84 -2.39
CA VAL A 244 -8.09 -1.27 -2.42
C VAL A 244 -7.82 -2.00 -1.10
N ILE A 245 -7.48 -3.28 -1.15
CA ILE A 245 -7.16 -4.11 0.03
C ILE A 245 -5.67 -4.43 0.03
N PHE A 246 -4.99 -4.22 1.15
CA PHE A 246 -3.53 -4.36 1.27
C PHE A 246 -3.09 -4.79 2.68
N THR A 247 -1.84 -5.25 2.81
CA THR A 247 -1.21 -5.44 4.13
C THR A 247 -0.32 -4.24 4.42
N LYS A 248 -0.61 -3.52 5.50
CA LYS A 248 0.23 -2.42 6.00
C LYS A 248 1.06 -2.88 7.18
N TRP A 249 2.30 -2.41 7.24
CA TRP A 249 3.18 -2.56 8.39
C TRP A 249 3.22 -1.26 9.17
N ASP A 250 2.94 -1.33 10.47
CA ASP A 250 3.12 -0.22 11.42
C ASP A 250 4.11 -0.63 12.53
N HIS A 251 5.26 0.05 12.59
CA HIS A 251 6.24 0.00 13.68
C HIS A 251 6.47 1.41 14.25
N LEU A 252 5.36 2.13 14.46
CA LEU A 252 5.33 3.47 15.06
C LEU A 252 5.79 3.41 16.52
N LEU A 253 7.11 3.32 16.69
CA LEU A 253 7.91 3.21 17.92
C LEU A 253 9.13 4.14 17.82
N ARG A 254 9.82 4.34 18.93
CA ARG A 254 11.12 5.05 18.94
C ARG A 254 12.23 4.23 18.30
N ASP A 255 13.19 4.90 17.68
CA ASP A 255 14.32 4.31 16.98
C ASP A 255 15.15 3.40 17.91
N GLN A 256 15.19 2.11 17.59
CA GLN A 256 15.90 1.13 18.40
C GLN A 256 17.42 1.13 18.22
N GLN A 257 17.92 1.66 17.11
CA GLN A 257 19.33 1.89 16.87
C GLN A 257 19.81 3.12 17.66
N ALA A 258 18.97 4.14 17.83
CA ALA A 258 19.23 5.26 18.73
C ALA A 258 19.18 4.85 20.21
N ASP A 259 18.19 4.06 20.64
CA ASP A 259 18.19 3.44 21.97
C ASP A 259 19.49 2.64 22.23
N GLN A 260 20.02 1.95 21.20
CA GLN A 260 21.26 1.19 21.31
C GLN A 260 22.52 2.07 21.41
N ASP A 261 22.61 3.14 20.61
CA ASP A 261 23.70 4.12 20.73
C ASP A 261 23.77 4.73 22.14
N VAL A 262 22.60 4.99 22.72
CA VAL A 262 22.45 5.62 24.03
C VAL A 262 22.70 4.65 25.17
N PHE A 263 21.86 3.61 25.28
CA PHE A 263 21.77 2.78 26.48
C PHE A 263 22.66 1.54 26.43
N LYS A 264 23.27 1.25 25.27
CA LYS A 264 24.13 0.07 25.05
C LYS A 264 25.48 0.40 24.42
N ASN A 265 25.82 1.69 24.27
CA ASN A 265 27.07 2.16 23.66
C ASN A 265 27.34 1.53 22.28
N ALA A 266 26.28 1.42 21.45
CA ALA A 266 26.41 0.96 20.07
C ALA A 266 27.00 2.05 19.16
N SER A 267 27.20 1.70 17.89
CA SER A 267 27.89 2.53 16.88
C SER A 267 27.07 2.68 15.60
N TYR A 268 25.77 2.95 15.74
CA TYR A 268 24.91 3.38 14.63
C TYR A 268 25.09 4.87 14.31
N TYR A 269 25.52 5.67 15.29
CA TYR A 269 25.78 7.10 15.18
C TYR A 269 24.55 7.89 14.70
N SER A 270 23.40 7.59 15.31
CA SER A 270 22.10 8.22 15.12
C SER A 270 22.14 9.73 15.36
N PHE A 271 21.51 10.49 14.46
CA PHE A 271 21.27 11.92 14.57
C PHE A 271 20.00 12.33 13.80
N ASN A 272 19.40 13.47 14.15
CA ASN A 272 18.31 14.09 13.40
C ASN A 272 18.86 15.14 12.44
N PHE A 273 18.29 15.25 11.25
CA PHE A 273 18.28 16.48 10.45
C PHE A 273 17.20 17.44 10.99
N ASP A 274 17.37 18.74 10.73
CA ASP A 274 16.41 19.78 11.13
C ASP A 274 15.13 19.75 10.26
N SER A 275 15.24 19.35 8.99
CA SER A 275 14.13 19.21 8.05
C SER A 275 14.41 18.20 6.93
N GLU A 276 13.36 17.84 6.17
CA GLU A 276 13.47 17.02 4.95
C GLU A 276 14.32 17.69 3.86
N ASP A 277 14.32 19.02 3.76
CA ASP A 277 15.06 19.78 2.73
C ASP A 277 16.56 19.90 3.01
N GLN A 278 16.98 19.73 4.27
CA GLN A 278 18.37 19.87 4.68
C GLN A 278 19.22 18.74 4.08
N VAL A 279 20.26 19.05 3.30
CA VAL A 279 21.14 18.04 2.65
C VAL A 279 22.37 17.71 3.49
N GLN A 280 22.91 18.69 4.24
CA GLN A 280 24.08 18.53 5.10
C GLN A 280 23.67 18.20 6.54
N PRO A 281 24.46 17.42 7.30
CA PRO A 281 24.15 17.15 8.71
C PRO A 281 24.16 18.45 9.53
N PRO A 282 23.30 18.60 10.56
CA PRO A 282 23.27 19.80 11.38
C PRO A 282 24.51 19.90 12.27
N ALA A 283 24.92 21.14 12.53
CA ALA A 283 26.08 21.45 13.38
C ALA A 283 25.88 21.04 14.85
N VAL A 284 24.64 21.06 15.34
CA VAL A 284 24.28 20.58 16.68
C VAL A 284 23.80 19.13 16.56
N HIS A 285 24.41 18.23 17.33
CA HIS A 285 23.93 16.85 17.43
C HIS A 285 22.61 16.79 18.21
N SER A 286 21.63 16.06 17.69
CA SER A 286 20.39 15.73 18.39
C SER A 286 19.90 14.37 17.94
N ARG A 287 19.27 13.62 18.84
CA ARG A 287 18.53 12.38 18.56
C ARG A 287 17.14 12.37 19.22
N ALA A 288 16.60 13.57 19.50
CA ALA A 288 15.35 13.72 20.24
C ALA A 288 14.13 13.15 19.49
N GLU A 289 13.29 12.42 20.21
CA GLU A 289 12.05 11.79 19.73
C GLU A 289 10.93 12.03 20.75
N VAL A 290 9.94 12.85 20.39
CA VAL A 290 8.88 13.29 21.31
C VAL A 290 7.67 12.36 21.32
N TYR A 291 7.59 11.44 20.38
CA TYR A 291 6.46 10.54 20.16
C TYR A 291 6.94 9.25 19.47
N PRO A 292 6.36 8.07 19.76
CA PRO A 292 5.34 7.79 20.80
C PRO A 292 6.02 7.69 22.19
N GLU A 293 5.47 6.92 23.13
CA GLU A 293 6.15 6.49 24.36
C GLU A 293 7.50 5.80 24.10
N LEU A 294 8.29 5.68 25.16
CA LEU A 294 9.48 4.85 25.17
C LEU A 294 9.15 3.38 24.94
N ARG A 295 9.97 2.72 24.12
CA ARG A 295 9.84 1.28 23.90
C ARG A 295 10.07 0.45 25.14
N ARG A 296 10.91 0.98 26.05
CA ARG A 296 11.19 0.36 27.34
C ARG A 296 11.11 1.41 28.44
N GLN A 297 10.42 1.08 29.52
CA GLN A 297 10.29 1.96 30.69
C GLN A 297 11.65 2.30 31.32
N GLU A 298 12.66 1.45 31.13
CA GLU A 298 14.05 1.63 31.56
C GLU A 298 14.83 2.76 30.83
N TYR A 299 14.17 3.61 30.01
CA TYR A 299 14.81 4.63 29.13
C TYR A 299 14.31 6.11 29.30
N SER A 300 13.82 6.53 30.49
CA SER A 300 13.08 7.82 30.72
C SER A 300 13.85 8.96 31.43
N LEU A 301 13.28 10.14 31.74
CA LEU A 301 13.87 11.01 32.80
C LEU A 301 12.84 11.80 33.64
N LEU A 302 13.23 12.12 34.90
CA LEU A 302 12.47 12.94 35.86
C LEU A 302 12.33 14.41 35.39
N PRO A 303 11.34 15.19 35.87
CA PRO A 303 10.93 16.44 35.21
C PRO A 303 11.93 17.60 35.34
N GLY A 304 12.09 18.35 34.25
CA GLY A 304 12.72 19.68 34.26
C GLY A 304 13.71 19.99 33.14
N GLN A 305 14.11 19.02 32.30
CA GLN A 305 15.17 19.18 31.30
C GLN A 305 14.82 18.70 29.87
N GLY A 306 13.53 18.51 29.58
CA GLY A 306 13.09 18.02 28.26
C GLY A 306 13.45 16.55 28.02
N TYR A 307 13.44 16.13 26.76
CA TYR A 307 13.87 14.79 26.35
C TYR A 307 15.08 14.87 25.44
N ASP A 308 16.25 14.57 26.00
CA ASP A 308 17.54 14.48 25.31
C ASP A 308 17.85 13.06 24.80
N GLY A 309 17.18 12.06 25.38
CA GLY A 309 17.33 10.65 25.05
C GLY A 309 18.59 10.04 25.64
N VAL A 310 18.88 10.21 26.95
CA VAL A 310 20.12 9.67 27.56
C VAL A 310 20.06 9.03 28.97
N SER A 311 18.93 8.85 29.68
CA SER A 311 18.92 8.22 31.04
C SER A 311 17.58 7.53 31.44
N VAL A 312 17.30 7.31 32.76
CA VAL A 312 16.10 6.63 33.32
C VAL A 312 15.32 7.46 34.37
N ALA A 313 13.99 7.51 34.34
CA ALA A 313 13.13 8.21 35.32
C ALA A 313 12.52 7.30 36.38
N ASN A 314 12.19 7.91 37.52
CA ASN A 314 11.36 7.25 38.53
C ASN A 314 9.85 7.52 38.32
N ASP A 315 9.46 8.67 37.78
CA ASP A 315 8.06 9.13 37.69
C ASP A 315 7.36 8.86 36.34
N TYR A 316 8.09 8.37 35.33
CA TYR A 316 7.56 8.11 33.99
C TYR A 316 6.27 7.26 34.05
N PRO A 317 5.08 7.79 33.67
CA PRO A 317 3.82 7.17 34.06
C PRO A 317 3.44 5.96 33.20
N PHE A 318 4.12 5.75 32.07
CA PHE A 318 3.73 4.76 31.07
C PHE A 318 4.46 3.42 31.21
N ASN A 319 3.80 2.36 30.74
CA ASN A 319 4.44 1.07 30.48
C ASN A 319 5.30 1.10 29.21
N SER A 320 6.13 0.08 29.03
CA SER A 320 6.90 -0.17 27.80
C SER A 320 5.98 -0.37 26.59
N LEU A 321 6.22 0.34 25.49
CA LEU A 321 5.48 0.21 24.23
C LEU A 321 6.27 -0.63 23.21
N ASN A 322 5.83 -1.86 22.91
CA ASN A 322 6.50 -2.68 21.91
C ASN A 322 5.47 -3.42 21.05
N PHE A 323 5.48 -3.16 19.74
CA PHE A 323 4.64 -3.83 18.76
C PHE A 323 5.33 -3.93 17.41
N ASN A 324 4.96 -4.94 16.63
CA ASN A 324 5.30 -5.07 15.23
C ASN A 324 4.16 -5.84 14.54
N HIS A 325 3.26 -5.11 13.86
CA HIS A 325 2.03 -5.72 13.33
C HIS A 325 1.84 -5.43 11.84
N PHE A 326 1.40 -6.48 11.15
CA PHE A 326 1.10 -6.49 9.72
C PHE A 326 -0.39 -6.77 9.57
N LEU A 327 -1.21 -5.71 9.50
CA LEU A 327 -2.67 -5.83 9.49
C LEU A 327 -3.25 -5.71 8.07
N PRO A 328 -4.45 -6.28 7.83
CA PRO A 328 -5.28 -5.93 6.69
C PRO A 328 -5.77 -4.49 6.77
N TRP A 329 -5.60 -3.74 5.69
CA TRP A 329 -6.09 -2.37 5.52
C TRP A 329 -6.89 -2.23 4.23
N GLU A 330 -7.71 -1.19 4.20
CA GLU A 330 -8.51 -0.80 3.04
C GLU A 330 -8.48 0.71 2.78
N MET A 331 -8.80 1.08 1.54
CA MET A 331 -9.11 2.46 1.14
C MET A 331 -9.91 2.48 -0.18
N ASN A 332 -10.47 3.63 -0.53
CA ASN A 332 -11.04 3.87 -1.86
C ASN A 332 -9.94 3.91 -2.95
N GLN A 333 -10.30 3.70 -4.22
CA GLN A 333 -9.36 3.75 -5.36
C GLN A 333 -8.77 5.13 -5.68
N ASP A 334 -9.18 6.18 -4.96
CA ASP A 334 -8.56 7.51 -4.96
C ASP A 334 -7.65 7.74 -3.73
N GLY A 335 -7.55 6.79 -2.80
CA GLY A 335 -6.77 6.92 -1.55
C GLY A 335 -7.52 7.59 -0.39
N SER A 336 -8.80 7.93 -0.55
CA SER A 336 -9.63 8.37 0.57
C SER A 336 -10.15 7.19 1.39
N ASP A 337 -10.61 7.44 2.62
CA ASP A 337 -11.08 6.40 3.54
C ASP A 337 -10.05 5.29 3.84
N GLU A 338 -8.75 5.63 3.92
CA GLU A 338 -7.75 4.72 4.48
C GLU A 338 -8.09 4.35 5.93
N GLU A 339 -8.41 3.09 6.20
CA GLU A 339 -8.58 2.51 7.53
C GLU A 339 -8.21 1.03 7.56
N THR A 340 -8.11 0.43 8.76
CA THR A 340 -7.96 -1.03 8.85
C THR A 340 -9.24 -1.71 8.33
N LEU A 341 -9.11 -2.90 7.73
CA LEU A 341 -10.20 -3.57 7.01
C LEU A 341 -11.50 -3.63 7.82
N ASN A 342 -12.58 -3.03 7.33
CA ASN A 342 -13.90 -2.91 7.98
C ASN A 342 -13.85 -2.26 9.39
N HIS A 343 -12.89 -1.37 9.65
CA HIS A 343 -12.55 -0.81 10.97
C HIS A 343 -12.07 -1.85 12.00
N SER A 344 -11.75 -3.08 11.61
CA SER A 344 -11.25 -4.12 12.52
C SER A 344 -9.77 -3.94 12.81
N GLY A 345 -9.36 -4.05 14.07
CA GLY A 345 -8.00 -3.80 14.52
C GLY A 345 -7.49 -4.88 15.48
N ARG A 346 -6.59 -4.49 16.37
CA ARG A 346 -6.02 -5.39 17.39
C ARG A 346 -7.05 -5.90 18.40
N HIS A 347 -8.20 -5.24 18.47
CA HIS A 347 -9.34 -5.55 19.34
C HIS A 347 -10.29 -6.60 18.74
N GLU A 348 -10.07 -7.01 17.49
CA GLU A 348 -10.88 -8.00 16.78
C GLU A 348 -10.01 -9.13 16.23
N LEU A 349 -8.87 -8.80 15.62
CA LEU A 349 -8.00 -9.74 14.91
C LEU A 349 -6.80 -10.23 15.74
N GLY A 350 -6.50 -9.58 16.87
CA GLY A 350 -5.27 -9.78 17.62
C GLY A 350 -4.07 -9.03 17.04
N GLY A 351 -2.86 -9.58 17.18
CA GLY A 351 -1.60 -8.95 16.79
C GLY A 351 -0.71 -8.68 18.00
N SER A 352 -0.04 -7.53 18.03
CA SER A 352 0.97 -7.25 19.06
C SER A 352 0.42 -7.03 20.45
N TYR A 353 1.16 -7.56 21.43
CA TYR A 353 0.92 -7.41 22.85
C TYR A 353 0.98 -5.96 23.29
N ALA A 354 -0.11 -5.45 23.85
CA ALA A 354 -0.15 -4.16 24.52
C ALA A 354 -0.57 -4.34 25.98
N MET A 355 0.26 -3.86 26.89
CA MET A 355 -0.12 -3.62 28.29
C MET A 355 -1.04 -2.39 28.38
N GLY A 356 -1.75 -2.25 29.50
CA GLY A 356 -2.35 -0.96 29.85
C GLY A 356 -1.28 0.14 29.85
N SER A 357 -1.54 1.26 29.19
CA SER A 357 -0.53 2.28 28.90
C SER A 357 -0.02 2.97 30.15
N TYR A 358 -0.84 3.14 31.19
CA TYR A 358 -0.44 3.74 32.47
C TYR A 358 -0.15 2.68 33.55
N ARG A 359 1.01 2.78 34.20
CA ARG A 359 1.45 1.84 35.25
C ARG A 359 0.59 1.87 36.51
N SER A 360 0.02 3.03 36.82
CA SER A 360 -0.72 3.29 38.06
C SER A 360 -2.24 3.18 37.89
N ASP A 361 -2.73 2.66 36.76
CA ASP A 361 -4.16 2.61 36.44
C ASP A 361 -4.65 1.17 36.27
N PRO A 362 -5.15 0.53 37.35
CA PRO A 362 -5.57 -0.87 37.32
C PRO A 362 -6.85 -1.11 36.48
N ALA A 363 -7.50 -0.07 35.98
CA ALA A 363 -8.63 -0.21 35.07
C ALA A 363 -8.21 -0.46 33.62
N GLN A 364 -6.94 -0.22 33.26
CA GLN A 364 -6.43 -0.51 31.92
C GLN A 364 -6.00 -1.98 31.83
N GLU A 365 -6.53 -2.69 30.82
CA GLU A 365 -6.33 -4.13 30.66
C GLU A 365 -5.33 -4.43 29.54
N GLN A 366 -4.51 -5.47 29.73
CA GLN A 366 -3.71 -6.02 28.64
C GLN A 366 -4.62 -6.64 27.56
N ILE A 367 -4.18 -6.71 26.31
CA ILE A 367 -4.89 -7.47 25.27
C ILE A 367 -4.91 -8.95 25.71
N LYS A 368 -6.11 -9.49 25.97
CA LYS A 368 -6.32 -10.88 26.40
C LYS A 368 -6.73 -11.74 25.22
N TYR A 369 -5.90 -12.74 24.90
CA TYR A 369 -6.27 -13.81 23.99
C TYR A 369 -7.58 -14.48 24.46
N GLY A 370 -8.57 -14.58 23.57
CA GLY A 370 -9.82 -15.33 23.82
C GLY A 370 -11.05 -14.51 24.27
N GLN A 371 -11.02 -13.17 24.30
CA GLN A 371 -12.22 -12.36 24.60
C GLN A 371 -12.97 -11.83 23.35
N PHE A 372 -12.54 -12.19 22.15
CA PHE A 372 -13.01 -11.62 20.88
C PHE A 372 -14.04 -12.51 20.18
N SER A 373 -15.33 -12.31 20.48
CA SER A 373 -16.52 -12.85 19.76
C SER A 373 -16.52 -14.35 19.39
N GLY A 374 -15.68 -15.17 20.02
CA GLY A 374 -15.45 -16.56 19.63
C GLY A 374 -14.75 -16.74 18.28
N ALA A 375 -13.70 -15.95 17.99
CA ALA A 375 -12.76 -16.24 16.91
C ALA A 375 -11.94 -17.52 17.21
N THR A 376 -11.61 -18.31 16.19
CA THR A 376 -10.82 -19.55 16.37
C THR A 376 -9.32 -19.33 16.29
N TYR A 377 -8.86 -18.23 15.69
CA TYR A 377 -7.46 -17.89 15.49
C TYR A 377 -7.22 -16.41 15.82
N LEU A 378 -6.00 -16.07 16.23
CA LEU A 378 -5.59 -14.70 16.55
C LEU A 378 -4.23 -14.44 15.91
N LEU A 379 -4.09 -13.28 15.27
CA LEU A 379 -2.80 -12.81 14.77
C LEU A 379 -1.84 -12.63 15.95
N PHE A 380 -0.56 -12.89 15.72
CA PHE A 380 0.48 -12.79 16.73
C PHE A 380 1.35 -11.53 16.54
N GLY A 381 2.14 -11.21 17.58
CA GLY A 381 2.70 -9.88 17.75
C GLY A 381 4.01 -9.54 17.06
N SER A 382 4.55 -10.46 16.25
CA SER A 382 5.81 -10.36 15.51
C SER A 382 5.60 -10.87 14.07
N GLY A 383 4.59 -10.32 13.42
CA GLY A 383 4.00 -10.87 12.21
C GLY A 383 2.56 -10.37 11.98
N GLY A 384 1.82 -11.09 11.15
CA GLY A 384 0.44 -10.75 10.83
C GLY A 384 -0.04 -11.39 9.53
N MET A 385 -1.03 -10.78 8.88
CA MET A 385 -1.76 -11.37 7.76
C MET A 385 -1.24 -10.85 6.41
N PHE A 386 -0.74 -11.76 5.58
CA PHE A 386 -0.15 -11.47 4.26
C PHE A 386 -0.93 -12.16 3.13
N HIS A 387 -0.67 -11.69 1.90
CA HIS A 387 -1.18 -12.29 0.66
C HIS A 387 -2.71 -12.38 0.56
N LEU A 388 -3.39 -11.37 1.10
CA LEU A 388 -4.85 -11.23 1.07
C LEU A 388 -5.40 -11.32 -0.36
N ARG A 389 -6.33 -12.25 -0.60
CA ARG A 389 -7.08 -12.37 -1.85
C ARG A 389 -8.55 -12.71 -1.60
N GLU A 390 -9.43 -11.94 -2.22
CA GLU A 390 -10.87 -12.19 -2.18
C GLU A 390 -11.22 -13.51 -2.89
N ASP A 391 -12.11 -14.28 -2.28
CA ASP A 391 -12.72 -15.48 -2.85
C ASP A 391 -13.74 -15.09 -3.94
N PRO A 392 -13.49 -15.41 -5.23
CA PRO A 392 -14.41 -15.04 -6.31
C PRO A 392 -15.75 -15.79 -6.25
N ALA A 393 -15.85 -16.88 -5.48
CA ALA A 393 -17.11 -17.58 -5.22
C ALA A 393 -17.82 -17.09 -3.95
N ARG A 394 -17.13 -16.30 -3.10
CA ARG A 394 -17.65 -15.74 -1.84
C ARG A 394 -17.16 -14.29 -1.62
N PRO A 395 -17.71 -13.31 -2.36
CA PRO A 395 -17.36 -11.89 -2.22
C PRO A 395 -17.27 -11.39 -0.77
N GLY A 396 -16.17 -10.72 -0.46
CA GLY A 396 -15.80 -10.25 0.88
C GLY A 396 -15.17 -11.29 1.80
N ARG A 397 -15.02 -12.57 1.41
CA ARG A 397 -14.11 -13.51 2.10
C ARG A 397 -12.69 -13.34 1.57
N PHE A 398 -11.73 -13.06 2.44
CA PHE A 398 -10.33 -12.92 2.07
C PHE A 398 -9.51 -14.09 2.61
N TRP A 399 -8.91 -14.84 1.70
CA TRP A 399 -7.90 -15.84 2.02
C TRP A 399 -6.54 -15.16 2.20
N GLY A 400 -5.75 -15.61 3.16
CA GLY A 400 -4.40 -15.09 3.40
C GLY A 400 -3.56 -16.09 4.19
N VAL A 401 -2.41 -15.66 4.68
CA VAL A 401 -1.59 -16.44 5.62
C VAL A 401 -1.19 -15.62 6.82
N SER A 402 -1.22 -16.22 8.01
CA SER A 402 -0.70 -15.65 9.24
C SER A 402 0.77 -16.05 9.36
N SER A 403 1.68 -15.09 9.21
CA SER A 403 3.11 -15.35 9.05
C SER A 403 3.99 -14.48 9.93
N ALA A 404 5.13 -15.04 10.34
CA ALA A 404 6.13 -14.33 11.12
C ALA A 404 6.95 -13.41 10.20
N GLU A 405 7.34 -12.27 10.74
CA GLU A 405 8.08 -11.22 10.02
C GLU A 405 9.45 -11.67 9.49
N PHE A 406 10.08 -12.67 10.15
CA PHE A 406 11.41 -13.18 9.83
C PHE A 406 11.43 -14.66 9.46
N ALA A 407 12.44 -15.05 8.68
CA ALA A 407 12.86 -16.43 8.42
C ALA A 407 11.78 -17.40 7.89
N THR A 408 10.63 -16.89 7.45
CA THR A 408 9.55 -17.68 6.83
C THR A 408 9.32 -17.31 5.36
N ALA A 409 9.94 -16.24 4.85
CA ALA A 409 9.59 -15.62 3.57
C ALA A 409 8.08 -15.33 3.43
N THR A 410 7.45 -14.76 4.47
CA THR A 410 5.99 -14.55 4.60
C THR A 410 5.15 -15.81 4.41
N GLY A 411 5.73 -16.97 4.74
CA GLY A 411 5.02 -18.24 4.85
C GLY A 411 4.50 -18.48 6.27
N GLY A 412 3.36 -19.14 6.41
CA GLY A 412 2.78 -19.38 7.73
C GLY A 412 1.50 -20.21 7.65
N ASP A 413 0.59 -20.01 8.60
CA ASP A 413 -0.68 -20.71 8.69
C ASP A 413 -1.65 -20.23 7.60
N LEU A 414 -2.39 -21.16 6.99
CA LEU A 414 -3.44 -20.82 6.04
C LEU A 414 -4.71 -20.40 6.79
N VAL A 415 -5.16 -19.17 6.54
CA VAL A 415 -6.30 -18.55 7.23
C VAL A 415 -7.26 -17.86 6.25
N TYR A 416 -8.47 -17.56 6.70
CA TYR A 416 -9.34 -16.58 6.04
C TYR A 416 -9.97 -15.60 7.04
N VAL A 417 -10.44 -14.48 6.54
CA VAL A 417 -11.27 -13.49 7.25
C VAL A 417 -12.47 -13.13 6.39
N ASP A 418 -13.66 -13.08 6.96
CA ASP A 418 -14.84 -12.52 6.30
C ASP A 418 -14.92 -11.01 6.62
N ALA A 419 -15.01 -10.18 5.58
CA ALA A 419 -14.98 -8.72 5.59
C ALA A 419 -15.86 -8.11 4.47
N THR A 420 -16.99 -8.74 4.16
CA THR A 420 -17.99 -8.24 3.20
C THR A 420 -18.63 -6.93 3.73
N PRO A 421 -18.63 -5.81 3.01
CA PRO A 421 -19.37 -4.61 3.45
C PRO A 421 -20.88 -4.92 3.58
N PRO A 422 -21.59 -4.47 4.64
CA PRO A 422 -21.15 -3.60 5.74
C PRO A 422 -20.91 -4.38 7.07
N LEU A 423 -20.25 -5.54 7.02
CA LEU A 423 -19.95 -6.35 8.21
C LEU A 423 -19.18 -5.53 9.25
N ASN A 424 -19.73 -5.42 10.44
CA ASN A 424 -19.13 -4.66 11.53
C ASN A 424 -17.95 -5.43 12.15
N ALA A 425 -16.89 -4.70 12.51
CA ALA A 425 -15.67 -5.22 13.12
C ALA A 425 -15.93 -6.17 14.33
N ASP A 426 -16.90 -5.88 15.21
CA ASP A 426 -17.27 -6.74 16.35
C ASP A 426 -17.63 -8.20 15.95
N SER A 427 -17.98 -8.42 14.68
CA SER A 427 -18.38 -9.71 14.10
C SER A 427 -17.30 -10.35 13.22
N MET A 428 -16.19 -9.67 12.97
CA MET A 428 -15.08 -10.19 12.17
C MET A 428 -14.22 -11.18 12.95
N LYS A 429 -13.66 -12.14 12.22
CA LYS A 429 -12.87 -13.25 12.78
C LYS A 429 -11.80 -13.68 11.80
N VAL A 430 -10.63 -13.99 12.31
CA VAL A 430 -9.64 -14.81 11.59
C VAL A 430 -9.92 -16.27 11.91
N GLU A 431 -10.08 -17.08 10.88
CA GLU A 431 -10.42 -18.50 10.96
C GLU A 431 -9.26 -19.34 10.40
N LEU A 432 -8.81 -20.33 11.17
CA LEU A 432 -7.73 -21.24 10.79
C LEU A 432 -8.24 -22.30 9.82
N VAL A 433 -7.48 -22.57 8.76
CA VAL A 433 -7.78 -23.63 7.78
C VAL A 433 -6.75 -24.74 7.82
N LEU A 434 -5.46 -24.39 7.83
CA LEU A 434 -4.35 -25.33 8.00
C LEU A 434 -3.24 -24.69 8.84
N ASP A 435 -2.86 -25.37 9.92
CA ASP A 435 -1.70 -25.09 10.75
C ASP A 435 -0.41 -25.45 9.98
N ASN A 436 0.61 -24.58 10.02
CA ASN A 436 1.92 -24.84 9.40
C ASN A 436 2.72 -25.91 10.14
N ASN A 437 2.33 -26.32 11.35
CA ASN A 437 2.99 -27.31 12.16
C ASN A 437 2.11 -28.57 12.29
N PRO A 438 2.48 -29.73 11.72
CA PRO A 438 3.74 -30.03 11.01
C PRO A 438 3.68 -29.88 9.48
N ALA A 439 2.63 -29.26 8.91
CA ALA A 439 2.38 -29.28 7.46
C ALA A 439 3.43 -28.56 6.60
N GLY A 440 4.21 -27.65 7.17
CA GLY A 440 5.08 -26.71 6.49
C GLY A 440 4.35 -25.42 6.08
N HIS A 441 5.10 -24.39 5.70
CA HIS A 441 4.56 -23.04 5.49
C HIS A 441 3.72 -22.90 4.21
N PHE A 442 2.56 -22.26 4.34
CA PHE A 442 1.69 -21.83 3.24
C PHE A 442 1.98 -20.36 2.87
N ARG A 443 1.80 -19.99 1.60
CA ARG A 443 1.98 -18.63 1.05
C ARG A 443 1.02 -18.43 -0.15
N ASN A 444 0.79 -17.18 -0.55
CA ASN A 444 0.07 -16.79 -1.78
C ASN A 444 -1.20 -17.64 -2.10
N PRO A 445 -2.18 -17.76 -1.18
CA PRO A 445 -3.43 -18.43 -1.51
C PRO A 445 -4.08 -17.78 -2.75
N LEU A 446 -4.68 -18.62 -3.58
CA LEU A 446 -5.39 -18.24 -4.79
C LEU A 446 -6.72 -19.02 -4.83
N PRO A 447 -7.81 -18.46 -4.26
CA PRO A 447 -9.14 -19.01 -4.48
C PRO A 447 -9.52 -18.81 -5.96
N LEU A 448 -9.94 -19.88 -6.62
CA LEU A 448 -10.29 -19.92 -8.04
C LEU A 448 -11.80 -19.78 -8.24
N ALA A 449 -12.23 -19.30 -9.41
CA ALA A 449 -13.65 -19.12 -9.74
C ALA A 449 -14.49 -20.40 -9.69
N ASN A 450 -13.86 -21.57 -9.80
CA ASN A 450 -14.52 -22.88 -9.69
C ASN A 450 -14.63 -23.39 -8.24
N GLY A 451 -14.25 -22.60 -7.23
CA GLY A 451 -14.30 -22.96 -5.82
C GLY A 451 -13.14 -23.82 -5.31
N GLN A 452 -12.15 -24.12 -6.15
CA GLN A 452 -10.89 -24.72 -5.71
C GLN A 452 -9.98 -23.66 -5.08
N LEU A 453 -9.09 -24.09 -4.17
CA LEU A 453 -8.03 -23.24 -3.61
C LEU A 453 -6.67 -23.77 -4.04
N LEU A 454 -5.86 -22.91 -4.67
CA LEU A 454 -4.43 -23.15 -4.91
C LEU A 454 -3.62 -22.40 -3.85
N VAL A 455 -2.51 -22.97 -3.39
CA VAL A 455 -1.55 -22.37 -2.47
C VAL A 455 -0.12 -22.56 -2.98
N VAL A 456 0.76 -21.65 -2.57
CA VAL A 456 2.22 -21.86 -2.62
C VAL A 456 2.63 -22.51 -1.29
N HIS A 457 3.34 -23.63 -1.33
CA HIS A 457 3.64 -24.44 -0.14
C HIS A 457 5.08 -24.94 -0.13
N THR A 458 5.71 -24.96 1.06
CA THR A 458 6.98 -25.65 1.32
C THR A 458 6.78 -26.64 2.47
N GLY A 459 7.20 -27.90 2.29
CA GLY A 459 7.04 -28.96 3.30
C GLY A 459 7.96 -28.84 4.54
N THR A 460 8.57 -27.67 4.76
CA THR A 460 9.44 -27.39 5.90
C THR A 460 8.71 -26.45 6.85
N TYR A 461 8.56 -26.84 8.12
CA TYR A 461 8.01 -25.99 9.18
C TYR A 461 9.07 -25.10 9.86
N ALA A 462 10.34 -25.53 9.81
CA ALA A 462 11.46 -24.81 10.42
C ALA A 462 11.73 -23.46 9.74
N GLU A 463 12.59 -22.65 10.35
CA GLU A 463 13.12 -21.42 9.75
C GLU A 463 13.87 -21.68 8.44
N GLN A 464 13.75 -20.74 7.51
CA GLN A 464 14.49 -20.65 6.27
C GLN A 464 15.97 -20.42 6.55
N LYS A 465 16.84 -21.19 5.88
CA LYS A 465 18.29 -21.07 6.04
C LYS A 465 19.03 -21.50 4.78
N ASN A 466 20.24 -20.96 4.64
CA ASN A 466 21.29 -21.53 3.79
C ASN A 466 22.18 -22.44 4.67
N SER A 467 22.14 -23.75 4.45
CA SER A 467 23.05 -24.72 5.09
C SER A 467 24.29 -25.05 4.24
N GLY A 468 24.49 -24.34 3.13
CA GLY A 468 25.66 -24.44 2.27
C GLY A 468 26.69 -23.34 2.57
N THR A 469 27.38 -22.91 1.52
CA THR A 469 28.29 -21.74 1.56
C THR A 469 27.68 -20.57 0.78
N THR A 470 28.24 -19.36 0.87
CA THR A 470 27.83 -18.25 0.00
C THR A 470 28.08 -18.57 -1.48
N ALA A 471 29.18 -19.26 -1.80
CA ALA A 471 29.51 -19.65 -3.17
C ALA A 471 28.63 -20.79 -3.71
N ASN A 472 28.24 -21.74 -2.85
CA ASN A 472 27.43 -22.89 -3.19
C ASN A 472 26.34 -23.06 -2.12
N PRO A 473 25.22 -22.34 -2.22
CA PRO A 473 24.20 -22.33 -1.18
C PRO A 473 23.29 -23.56 -1.26
N VAL A 474 22.77 -23.97 -0.11
CA VAL A 474 21.83 -25.08 0.05
C VAL A 474 20.65 -24.57 0.87
N TYR A 475 19.56 -24.25 0.19
CA TYR A 475 18.34 -23.71 0.82
C TYR A 475 17.37 -24.83 1.19
N ASN A 476 16.78 -24.77 2.39
CA ASN A 476 15.82 -25.77 2.88
C ASN A 476 14.37 -25.55 2.43
N PHE A 477 14.03 -24.36 1.91
CA PHE A 477 12.68 -24.05 1.46
C PHE A 477 12.50 -24.40 -0.02
N SER A 478 11.37 -25.03 -0.35
CA SER A 478 10.99 -25.40 -1.71
C SER A 478 9.53 -25.04 -1.92
N TYR A 479 9.26 -23.77 -2.21
CA TYR A 479 7.92 -23.27 -2.46
C TYR A 479 7.40 -23.72 -3.83
N ARG A 480 6.33 -24.52 -3.83
CA ARG A 480 5.73 -25.12 -5.02
C ARG A 480 4.20 -24.94 -5.01
N LEU A 481 3.58 -24.93 -6.17
CA LEU A 481 2.12 -24.78 -6.30
C LEU A 481 1.39 -26.10 -6.00
N ARG A 482 0.40 -26.06 -5.10
CA ARG A 482 -0.46 -27.19 -4.71
C ARG A 482 -1.91 -26.78 -4.56
N TYR A 483 -2.82 -27.71 -4.84
CA TYR A 483 -4.22 -27.56 -4.44
C TYR A 483 -4.41 -27.84 -2.94
N VAL A 484 -5.43 -27.24 -2.33
CA VAL A 484 -5.97 -27.67 -1.04
C VAL A 484 -7.19 -28.57 -1.31
N ASP A 485 -7.17 -29.76 -0.72
CA ASP A 485 -8.25 -30.73 -0.78
C ASP A 485 -9.17 -30.56 0.44
N PHE A 486 -10.46 -30.33 0.18
CA PHE A 486 -11.51 -30.16 1.19
C PHE A 486 -12.49 -31.35 1.24
N SER A 487 -12.17 -32.47 0.59
CA SER A 487 -13.04 -33.66 0.53
C SER A 487 -13.05 -34.47 1.84
N GLY A 488 -12.04 -34.33 2.68
CA GLY A 488 -11.94 -34.95 4.00
C GLY A 488 -12.60 -34.14 5.12
N THR A 489 -12.64 -34.71 6.33
CA THR A 489 -13.13 -34.04 7.56
C THR A 489 -12.22 -32.89 8.01
N THR A 490 -10.97 -32.91 7.59
CA THR A 490 -9.98 -31.83 7.76
C THR A 490 -9.39 -31.53 6.39
N PRO A 491 -9.10 -30.26 6.04
CA PRO A 491 -8.41 -29.93 4.81
C PRO A 491 -7.05 -30.65 4.71
N ALA A 492 -6.55 -30.85 3.50
CA ALA A 492 -5.26 -31.48 3.24
C ALA A 492 -4.57 -30.87 2.01
N LEU A 493 -3.28 -31.16 1.84
CA LEU A 493 -2.52 -30.75 0.65
C LEU A 493 -2.71 -31.76 -0.49
N GLY A 494 -3.32 -31.28 -1.57
CA GLY A 494 -3.43 -32.00 -2.84
C GLY A 494 -2.11 -32.07 -3.62
N PRO A 495 -2.16 -32.64 -4.84
CA PRO A 495 -0.98 -32.80 -5.72
C PRO A 495 -0.31 -31.48 -6.11
N LEU A 496 0.95 -31.61 -6.55
CA LEU A 496 1.73 -30.52 -7.15
C LEU A 496 1.15 -30.14 -8.52
N LEU A 497 1.14 -28.85 -8.83
CA LEU A 497 0.63 -28.34 -10.11
C LEU A 497 1.62 -28.52 -11.28
N THR A 498 2.93 -28.59 -10.98
CA THR A 498 4.02 -28.82 -11.94
C THR A 498 5.00 -29.87 -11.40
N SER A 499 5.81 -30.49 -12.27
CA SER A 499 6.90 -31.39 -11.85
C SER A 499 8.01 -30.65 -11.09
N GLY A 500 8.38 -29.46 -11.54
CA GLY A 500 9.36 -28.58 -10.91
C GLY A 500 10.28 -27.95 -11.94
N LEU A 501 10.38 -26.63 -11.91
CA LEU A 501 11.14 -25.86 -12.89
C LEU A 501 12.61 -25.78 -12.45
N MET A 502 13.41 -26.70 -12.97
CA MET A 502 14.83 -26.82 -12.66
C MET A 502 15.66 -25.74 -13.38
N ARG A 503 16.61 -25.12 -12.67
CA ARG A 503 17.59 -24.20 -13.27
C ARG A 503 18.96 -24.34 -12.60
N THR A 504 20.02 -24.12 -13.38
CA THR A 504 21.36 -23.80 -12.88
C THR A 504 21.61 -22.32 -13.11
N VAL A 505 22.01 -21.59 -12.07
CA VAL A 505 22.37 -20.17 -12.15
C VAL A 505 23.74 -19.92 -11.51
N SER A 506 24.46 -18.94 -12.03
CA SER A 506 25.67 -18.40 -11.43
C SER A 506 25.68 -16.89 -11.61
N TYR A 507 26.02 -16.16 -10.55
CA TYR A 507 26.00 -14.70 -10.51
C TYR A 507 27.03 -14.19 -9.49
N TRP A 508 27.43 -12.93 -9.63
CA TRP A 508 28.24 -12.25 -8.62
C TRP A 508 27.35 -11.72 -7.49
N SER A 509 27.40 -12.36 -6.32
CA SER A 509 27.39 -11.57 -5.08
C SER A 509 28.73 -10.81 -5.08
N PRO A 510 28.81 -9.50 -4.77
CA PRO A 510 29.95 -8.67 -5.18
C PRO A 510 31.33 -9.30 -4.93
N ASP A 511 31.54 -9.94 -3.79
CA ASP A 511 32.83 -10.55 -3.44
C ASP A 511 33.04 -11.98 -3.95
N VAL A 512 31.98 -12.73 -4.28
CA VAL A 512 32.05 -14.17 -4.58
C VAL A 512 31.07 -14.59 -5.67
N ARG A 513 31.54 -15.43 -6.61
CA ARG A 513 30.65 -16.04 -7.60
C ARG A 513 29.80 -17.13 -6.94
N VAL A 514 28.52 -16.88 -6.85
CA VAL A 514 27.52 -17.85 -6.41
C VAL A 514 27.24 -18.81 -7.58
N THR A 515 27.04 -20.09 -7.27
CA THR A 515 26.51 -21.09 -8.20
C THR A 515 25.47 -21.93 -7.47
N TRP A 516 24.26 -22.01 -8.01
CA TRP A 516 23.17 -22.79 -7.45
C TRP A 516 22.49 -23.62 -8.55
N SER A 517 22.00 -24.81 -8.20
CA SER A 517 21.22 -25.67 -9.11
C SER A 517 20.12 -26.37 -8.32
N GLY A 518 18.89 -26.32 -8.84
CA GLY A 518 17.74 -26.93 -8.19
C GLY A 518 16.41 -26.52 -8.80
N ALA A 519 15.31 -26.90 -8.17
CA ALA A 519 13.97 -26.43 -8.51
C ALA A 519 13.80 -24.99 -8.01
N LEU A 520 13.39 -24.08 -8.90
CA LEU A 520 13.01 -22.73 -8.54
C LEU A 520 11.77 -22.76 -7.63
N TRP A 521 11.62 -21.75 -6.78
CA TRP A 521 10.34 -21.50 -6.14
C TRP A 521 9.31 -21.05 -7.18
N GLU A 522 8.06 -21.46 -7.00
CA GLU A 522 6.90 -21.01 -7.78
C GLU A 522 6.06 -20.08 -6.89
N LEU A 523 5.98 -18.79 -7.23
CA LEU A 523 5.38 -17.76 -6.38
C LEU A 523 4.28 -16.97 -7.11
N ASP A 524 3.50 -16.22 -6.31
CA ASP A 524 2.49 -15.25 -6.75
C ASP A 524 1.55 -15.74 -7.90
N PRO A 525 0.96 -16.96 -7.83
CA PRO A 525 0.07 -17.46 -8.87
C PRO A 525 -1.18 -16.58 -9.01
N VAL A 526 -1.69 -16.41 -10.23
CA VAL A 526 -2.95 -15.72 -10.55
C VAL A 526 -3.76 -16.47 -11.60
N GLU A 527 -5.09 -16.40 -11.46
CA GLU A 527 -6.04 -17.00 -12.40
C GLU A 527 -6.21 -16.13 -13.65
N VAL A 528 -5.91 -16.68 -14.83
CA VAL A 528 -6.03 -15.98 -16.11
C VAL A 528 -7.45 -16.16 -16.67
N ARG A 529 -8.30 -15.16 -16.43
CA ARG A 529 -9.66 -15.12 -16.96
C ARG A 529 -10.20 -13.68 -17.03
N PRO A 530 -11.23 -13.41 -17.85
CA PRO A 530 -12.03 -12.20 -17.70
C PRO A 530 -12.72 -12.15 -16.33
N ARG A 531 -12.85 -10.94 -15.79
CA ARG A 531 -13.48 -10.62 -14.50
C ARG A 531 -14.34 -9.37 -14.67
N GLN A 532 -15.44 -9.28 -13.93
CA GLN A 532 -16.21 -8.04 -13.87
C GLN A 532 -15.36 -6.91 -13.28
N VAL A 533 -15.38 -5.73 -13.89
CA VAL A 533 -14.76 -4.52 -13.34
C VAL A 533 -15.55 -4.11 -12.09
N PRO A 534 -14.93 -4.01 -10.90
CA PRO A 534 -15.60 -3.53 -9.69
C PRO A 534 -16.05 -2.07 -9.85
N THR A 535 -17.00 -1.62 -9.03
CA THR A 535 -17.39 -0.20 -9.05
C THR A 535 -16.24 0.66 -8.55
N LYS A 536 -15.93 1.77 -9.25
CA LYS A 536 -14.92 2.72 -8.77
C LYS A 536 -15.38 3.39 -7.46
N THR A 537 -14.68 3.06 -6.38
CA THR A 537 -14.87 3.64 -5.04
C THR A 537 -14.20 5.01 -4.93
N ARG A 538 -14.68 5.84 -3.99
CA ARG A 538 -14.28 7.26 -3.80
C ARG A 538 -14.91 7.81 -2.52
N ALA A 539 -14.34 8.90 -2.01
CA ALA A 539 -14.77 9.56 -0.78
C ALA A 539 -16.32 9.77 -0.73
N PRO A 540 -17.00 9.30 0.34
CA PRO A 540 -18.45 9.37 0.46
C PRO A 540 -18.96 10.81 0.54
N SER A 541 -20.28 10.96 0.44
CA SER A 541 -20.93 12.21 0.84
C SER A 541 -20.78 12.41 2.35
N LEU A 542 -20.55 13.66 2.80
CA LEU A 542 -20.54 13.97 4.23
C LEU A 542 -21.81 13.44 4.92
N PRO A 543 -21.70 12.77 6.08
CA PRO A 543 -22.86 12.38 6.87
C PRO A 543 -23.70 13.60 7.30
N LEU A 544 -24.94 13.34 7.69
CA LEU A 544 -25.91 14.40 8.01
C LEU A 544 -25.44 15.40 9.09
N PRO A 545 -24.76 15.02 10.20
CA PRO A 545 -24.33 15.98 11.22
C PRO A 545 -23.34 17.01 10.67
N GLU A 546 -22.31 16.57 9.95
CA GLU A 546 -21.27 17.43 9.40
C GLU A 546 -21.80 18.29 8.24
N ARG A 547 -22.67 17.72 7.40
CA ARG A 547 -23.37 18.46 6.33
C ARG A 547 -24.24 19.58 6.90
N SER A 548 -25.01 19.29 7.94
CA SER A 548 -25.85 20.28 8.63
C SER A 548 -25.02 21.41 9.26
N VAL A 549 -23.81 21.09 9.74
CA VAL A 549 -22.86 22.10 10.22
C VAL A 549 -22.44 23.04 9.08
N LEU A 550 -21.98 22.50 7.93
CA LEU A 550 -21.58 23.31 6.76
C LEU A 550 -22.73 24.21 6.26
N GLU A 551 -23.94 23.66 6.14
CA GLU A 551 -25.14 24.40 5.76
C GLU A 551 -25.41 25.55 6.74
N SER A 552 -25.35 25.29 8.05
CA SER A 552 -25.59 26.32 9.08
C SER A 552 -24.56 27.45 9.12
N VAL A 553 -23.37 27.26 8.56
CA VAL A 553 -22.34 28.31 8.38
C VAL A 553 -22.27 28.83 6.94
N ASN A 554 -23.22 28.46 6.08
CA ASN A 554 -23.33 28.84 4.66
C ASN A 554 -22.06 28.53 3.84
N VAL A 555 -21.58 27.28 3.93
CA VAL A 555 -20.48 26.75 3.13
C VAL A 555 -20.93 25.54 2.32
N GLU A 556 -20.66 25.56 1.01
CA GLU A 556 -20.92 24.43 0.12
C GLU A 556 -19.86 23.33 0.30
N GLN A 557 -20.27 22.08 0.45
CA GLN A 557 -19.35 20.93 0.58
C GLN A 557 -18.36 20.86 -0.60
N GLU A 558 -18.83 21.06 -1.83
CA GLU A 558 -17.97 20.97 -3.01
C GLU A 558 -16.99 22.15 -3.10
N LEU A 559 -17.34 23.34 -2.61
CA LEU A 559 -16.37 24.43 -2.49
C LEU A 559 -15.24 24.06 -1.53
N LEU A 560 -15.59 23.56 -0.33
CA LEU A 560 -14.60 23.16 0.67
C LEU A 560 -13.70 22.02 0.17
N ARG A 561 -14.29 20.98 -0.44
CA ARG A 561 -13.58 19.85 -1.07
C ARG A 561 -12.59 20.30 -2.13
N ASN A 562 -13.00 21.18 -3.05
CA ASN A 562 -12.10 21.68 -4.10
C ASN A 562 -11.00 22.58 -3.52
N TRP A 563 -11.32 23.44 -2.54
CA TRP A 563 -10.33 24.27 -1.85
C TRP A 563 -9.28 23.41 -1.13
N LEU A 564 -9.71 22.40 -0.39
CA LEU A 564 -8.83 21.45 0.30
C LEU A 564 -7.83 20.80 -0.69
N ALA A 565 -8.30 20.24 -1.82
CA ALA A 565 -7.39 19.61 -2.77
C ALA A 565 -6.50 20.58 -3.56
N GLN A 566 -6.93 21.84 -3.77
CA GLN A 566 -6.08 22.88 -4.37
C GLN A 566 -4.94 23.32 -3.45
N ASN A 567 -5.02 23.00 -2.16
CA ASN A 567 -4.02 23.34 -1.14
C ASN A 567 -3.31 22.08 -0.59
N ASP A 568 -3.49 20.91 -1.23
CA ASP A 568 -2.99 19.61 -0.75
C ASP A 568 -3.35 19.31 0.72
N LEU A 569 -4.58 19.65 1.11
CA LEU A 569 -5.14 19.43 2.45
C LEU A 569 -6.28 18.40 2.44
N ALA A 570 -6.51 17.83 3.62
CA ALA A 570 -7.72 17.13 4.02
C ALA A 570 -8.33 17.78 5.28
N LEU A 571 -9.56 17.41 5.61
CA LEU A 571 -10.24 17.79 6.85
C LEU A 571 -10.53 16.54 7.69
N VAL A 572 -10.08 16.53 8.94
CA VAL A 572 -10.38 15.46 9.91
C VAL A 572 -11.38 16.00 10.92
N VAL A 573 -12.42 15.21 11.23
CA VAL A 573 -13.46 15.54 12.21
C VAL A 573 -13.70 14.32 13.11
N SER A 574 -13.77 14.52 14.42
CA SER A 574 -14.31 13.52 15.35
C SER A 574 -15.47 14.12 16.14
N ARG A 575 -16.59 13.40 16.25
CA ARG A 575 -17.81 13.90 16.89
C ARG A 575 -17.72 13.97 18.41
N ASN A 576 -17.15 12.95 19.04
CA ASN A 576 -16.82 13.00 20.46
C ASN A 576 -15.57 12.15 20.76
N VAL A 577 -14.50 12.82 21.18
CA VAL A 577 -13.22 12.17 21.54
C VAL A 577 -13.21 11.54 22.93
N THR A 578 -14.23 11.77 23.78
CA THR A 578 -14.37 11.01 25.05
C THR A 578 -14.96 9.63 24.83
N SER A 579 -15.71 9.41 23.75
CA SER A 579 -16.19 8.10 23.33
C SER A 579 -15.03 7.27 22.77
N ARG A 580 -14.99 5.98 23.08
CA ARG A 580 -14.04 4.97 22.56
C ARG A 580 -14.76 3.65 22.39
N ASP A 581 -14.25 2.71 21.60
CA ASP A 581 -14.82 1.37 21.59
C ASP A 581 -14.72 0.70 22.98
N ARG A 582 -15.71 -0.12 23.34
CA ARG A 582 -15.74 -0.88 24.60
C ARG A 582 -14.56 -1.84 24.80
N SER A 583 -13.92 -2.28 23.71
CA SER A 583 -12.80 -3.21 23.70
C SER A 583 -11.46 -2.50 23.94
N ASP A 584 -11.43 -1.18 23.75
CA ASP A 584 -10.26 -0.31 23.82
C ASP A 584 -9.87 0.03 25.26
N LYS A 585 -9.28 -0.97 25.93
CA LYS A 585 -8.94 -0.94 27.36
C LYS A 585 -7.46 -0.73 27.65
N GLN A 586 -6.62 -0.68 26.63
CA GLN A 586 -5.15 -0.58 26.77
C GLN A 586 -4.68 0.87 27.00
N GLN A 587 -5.58 1.84 26.91
CA GLN A 587 -5.31 3.26 27.11
C GLN A 587 -6.46 3.88 27.94
N PRO A 588 -6.34 5.11 28.47
CA PRO A 588 -7.42 5.76 29.21
C PRO A 588 -8.76 5.85 28.46
N TYR A 589 -9.79 5.16 28.97
CA TYR A 589 -11.15 5.20 28.42
C TYR A 589 -12.16 5.90 29.33
N ASN A 590 -11.81 6.25 30.56
CA ASN A 590 -12.57 7.22 31.36
C ASN A 590 -12.07 8.64 31.04
N LEU A 591 -12.75 9.33 30.12
CA LEU A 591 -12.32 10.61 29.56
C LEU A 591 -13.32 11.72 29.88
N ARG A 592 -12.82 12.93 30.19
CA ARG A 592 -13.59 14.15 30.42
C ARG A 592 -13.00 15.31 29.63
N VAL A 593 -13.84 16.16 29.02
CA VAL A 593 -13.39 17.38 28.36
C VAL A 593 -13.17 18.48 29.39
N SER A 594 -11.95 18.99 29.44
CA SER A 594 -11.46 20.00 30.39
C SER A 594 -12.32 21.27 30.33
N GLY A 595 -12.79 21.74 31.49
CA GLY A 595 -13.63 22.95 31.57
C GLY A 595 -15.08 22.79 31.09
N SER A 596 -15.53 21.57 30.81
CA SER A 596 -16.90 21.25 30.43
C SER A 596 -17.54 20.25 31.41
N GLY A 597 -18.84 19.94 31.20
CA GLY A 597 -19.52 18.83 31.88
C GLY A 597 -19.44 17.48 31.15
N LEU A 598 -18.85 17.40 29.95
CA LEU A 598 -18.87 16.18 29.14
C LEU A 598 -17.80 15.18 29.58
N GLN A 599 -18.24 13.95 29.82
CA GLN A 599 -17.38 12.80 30.10
C GLN A 599 -18.03 11.50 29.63
N THR A 600 -17.22 10.51 29.26
CA THR A 600 -17.65 9.12 29.03
C THR A 600 -16.88 8.21 29.98
N ILE A 601 -17.60 7.41 30.78
CA ILE A 601 -17.06 6.62 31.90
C ILE A 601 -17.42 5.15 31.68
N GLY A 602 -16.44 4.32 31.33
CA GLY A 602 -16.63 2.87 31.18
C GLY A 602 -16.33 2.08 32.46
N ALA A 603 -15.51 2.62 33.36
CA ALA A 603 -15.17 2.00 34.64
C ALA A 603 -15.54 2.93 35.81
N PRO A 604 -16.74 2.81 36.40
CA PRO A 604 -17.14 3.62 37.56
C PRO A 604 -16.15 3.49 38.73
N GLY A 605 -15.76 4.62 39.32
CA GLY A 605 -14.80 4.68 40.43
C GLY A 605 -13.32 4.56 40.04
N ALA A 606 -12.99 4.21 38.78
CA ALA A 606 -11.63 4.29 38.27
C ALA A 606 -11.21 5.74 37.95
N LYS A 607 -9.92 5.95 37.72
CA LYS A 607 -9.34 7.25 37.40
C LYS A 607 -10.00 7.85 36.15
N ILE A 608 -10.28 9.15 36.18
CA ILE A 608 -10.78 9.93 35.05
C ILE A 608 -9.64 10.81 34.54
N TYR A 609 -9.47 10.88 33.22
CA TYR A 609 -8.44 11.69 32.58
C TYR A 609 -9.10 12.86 31.87
N ASP A 610 -8.62 14.06 32.19
CA ASP A 610 -8.99 15.28 31.48
C ASP A 610 -8.28 15.34 30.11
N VAL A 611 -9.01 15.67 29.07
CA VAL A 611 -8.48 15.99 27.72
C VAL A 611 -8.88 17.41 27.35
N SER A 612 -8.06 18.11 26.57
CA SER A 612 -8.28 19.52 26.20
C SER A 612 -7.93 19.83 24.75
N HIS A 613 -6.95 19.12 24.18
CA HIS A 613 -6.53 19.29 22.79
C HIS A 613 -6.23 17.93 22.14
N VAL A 614 -6.21 17.92 20.81
CA VAL A 614 -5.59 16.84 20.01
C VAL A 614 -4.29 17.39 19.43
N GLN A 615 -3.17 16.73 19.72
CA GLN A 615 -1.87 17.01 19.13
C GLN A 615 -1.64 16.12 17.91
N PHE A 616 -1.36 16.71 16.77
CA PHE A 616 -1.02 16.01 15.54
C PHE A 616 0.51 15.91 15.34
N PHE A 617 0.93 14.79 14.80
CA PHE A 617 2.28 14.56 14.30
C PHE A 617 2.21 14.16 12.82
N GLN A 618 3.21 14.61 12.07
CA GLN A 618 3.42 14.27 10.67
C GLN A 618 4.66 13.40 10.51
N ALA A 619 4.60 12.49 9.54
CA ALA A 619 5.70 11.61 9.16
C ALA A 619 6.78 12.40 8.40
N ASP A 620 7.90 12.69 9.07
CA ASP A 620 9.03 13.48 8.56
C ASP A 620 10.27 12.61 8.37
N GLN A 621 10.84 12.60 7.17
CA GLN A 621 11.99 11.75 6.86
C GLN A 621 13.34 12.38 7.29
N VAL A 622 13.61 12.40 8.61
CA VAL A 622 14.69 13.21 9.22
C VAL A 622 15.71 12.46 10.07
N ARG A 623 15.55 11.17 10.40
CA ARG A 623 16.55 10.43 11.20
C ARG A 623 17.65 9.87 10.29
N GLY A 624 18.89 10.30 10.52
CA GLY A 624 20.09 9.84 9.81
C GLY A 624 21.05 9.06 10.70
N TYR A 625 22.03 8.40 10.07
CA TYR A 625 23.04 7.57 10.73
C TYR A 625 24.42 7.88 10.17
N GLY A 626 25.44 7.96 11.03
CA GLY A 626 26.83 8.12 10.64
C GLY A 626 27.51 6.79 10.23
N SER A 627 28.65 6.89 9.56
CA SER A 627 29.50 5.77 9.17
C SER A 627 30.89 5.94 9.78
N GLY A 628 31.21 5.17 10.83
CA GLY A 628 32.49 5.25 11.54
C GLY A 628 32.63 6.45 12.51
N GLY A 629 31.54 7.18 12.76
CA GLY A 629 31.49 8.29 13.71
C GLY A 629 30.24 9.13 13.54
N LEU A 630 30.04 10.12 14.43
CA LEU A 630 29.02 11.16 14.26
C LEU A 630 29.43 12.13 13.14
N PRO A 631 28.51 12.54 12.23
CA PRO A 631 28.85 13.48 11.16
C PRO A 631 29.29 14.87 11.64
N GLN A 632 28.89 15.28 12.84
CA GLN A 632 29.37 16.49 13.52
C GLN A 632 30.90 16.46 13.74
N ASN A 633 31.51 15.27 13.75
CA ASN A 633 32.96 15.06 13.86
C ASN A 633 33.63 14.79 12.48
N GLY A 634 32.94 15.10 11.37
CA GLY A 634 33.44 14.90 10.01
C GLY A 634 33.25 13.50 9.43
N ALA A 635 32.53 12.61 10.12
CA ALA A 635 32.24 11.27 9.60
C ALA A 635 31.21 11.30 8.44
N PRO A 636 31.31 10.39 7.43
CA PRO A 636 30.31 10.29 6.39
C PRO A 636 28.92 9.93 6.91
N VAL A 637 27.87 10.47 6.28
CA VAL A 637 26.47 10.10 6.52
C VAL A 637 26.12 8.88 5.67
N LYS A 638 25.41 7.89 6.23
CA LYS A 638 24.86 6.75 5.47
C LYS A 638 23.73 7.23 4.55
N PRO A 639 23.57 6.66 3.33
CA PRO A 639 22.43 7.01 2.46
C PRO A 639 21.08 6.73 3.12
N GLY A 640 20.09 7.56 2.80
CA GLY A 640 18.72 7.42 3.28
C GLY A 640 18.45 8.00 4.66
N ARG A 641 17.17 8.02 5.05
CA ARG A 641 16.69 8.51 6.35
C ARG A 641 15.48 7.73 6.83
N ARG A 642 15.40 7.47 8.14
CA ARG A 642 14.22 6.94 8.84
C ARG A 642 13.22 8.06 9.06
N VAL A 643 11.94 7.73 8.98
CA VAL A 643 10.83 8.63 9.32
C VAL A 643 10.73 8.80 10.83
N LEU A 644 10.51 10.03 11.30
CA LEU A 644 10.14 10.33 12.70
C LEU A 644 8.77 11.03 12.74
N PRO A 645 7.96 10.79 13.78
CA PRO A 645 6.85 11.67 14.13
C PRO A 645 7.36 13.04 14.59
N ARG A 646 7.01 14.08 13.84
CA ARG A 646 7.30 15.48 14.18
C ARG A 646 5.99 16.22 14.37
N THR A 647 5.89 17.10 15.37
CA THR A 647 4.67 17.90 15.62
C THR A 647 4.23 18.61 14.34
N LEU A 648 2.93 18.61 14.04
CA LEU A 648 2.37 19.16 12.81
C LEU A 648 2.87 20.59 12.56
N HIS A 649 3.57 20.78 11.44
CA HIS A 649 4.19 22.05 11.05
C HIS A 649 4.12 22.29 9.54
N ASP A 650 3.38 21.48 8.79
CA ASP A 650 3.08 21.72 7.37
C ASP A 650 2.60 23.17 7.17
N PRO A 651 3.28 23.99 6.35
CA PRO A 651 2.99 25.42 6.26
C PRO A 651 1.56 25.73 5.82
N THR A 652 0.99 24.88 4.97
CA THR A 652 -0.36 25.09 4.42
C THR A 652 -1.42 24.71 5.46
N ALA A 653 -1.24 23.62 6.19
CA ALA A 653 -2.12 23.23 7.30
C ALA A 653 -2.04 24.24 8.46
N VAL A 654 -0.84 24.69 8.83
CA VAL A 654 -0.62 25.72 9.86
C VAL A 654 -1.34 27.02 9.48
N LEU A 655 -1.19 27.50 8.24
CA LEU A 655 -1.87 28.69 7.74
C LEU A 655 -3.39 28.51 7.69
N ALA A 656 -3.88 27.35 7.26
CA ALA A 656 -5.29 27.03 7.17
C ALA A 656 -5.97 27.01 8.56
N MET A 657 -5.28 26.49 9.58
CA MET A 657 -5.76 26.45 10.96
C MET A 657 -5.65 27.80 11.67
N GLY A 658 -4.58 28.57 11.42
CA GLY A 658 -4.30 29.82 12.11
C GLY A 658 -4.19 29.61 13.62
N ASN A 659 -4.81 30.49 14.41
CA ASN A 659 -4.79 30.43 15.88
C ASN A 659 -5.40 29.16 16.50
N ARG A 660 -6.04 28.29 15.70
CA ARG A 660 -6.53 26.98 16.15
C ARG A 660 -5.44 25.92 16.27
N LEU A 661 -4.26 26.15 15.71
CA LEU A 661 -3.11 25.26 15.86
C LEU A 661 -2.01 25.99 16.63
N ASN A 662 -1.63 25.48 17.80
CA ASN A 662 -0.53 26.05 18.56
C ASN A 662 0.85 25.56 18.05
N SER A 663 1.94 26.13 18.57
CA SER A 663 3.31 25.77 18.17
C SER A 663 3.76 24.34 18.51
N LEU A 664 2.92 23.56 19.19
CA LEU A 664 3.13 22.14 19.49
C LEU A 664 2.32 21.23 18.54
N GLY A 665 1.59 21.78 17.57
CA GLY A 665 0.73 21.03 16.66
C GLY A 665 -0.61 20.62 17.28
N GLU A 666 -1.11 21.36 18.28
CA GLU A 666 -2.37 21.05 18.97
C GLU A 666 -3.55 21.90 18.53
N THR A 667 -4.71 21.26 18.37
CA THR A 667 -6.02 21.90 18.18
C THR A 667 -6.95 21.63 19.36
N PRO A 668 -7.75 22.61 19.83
CA PRO A 668 -8.61 22.43 21.00
C PRO A 668 -9.78 21.48 20.72
N ILE A 669 -10.15 20.71 21.75
CA ILE A 669 -11.40 19.93 21.82
C ILE A 669 -12.52 20.88 22.26
N ALA A 670 -13.67 20.84 21.57
CA ALA A 670 -14.82 21.67 21.91
C ALA A 670 -15.61 21.12 23.12
N PRO A 671 -16.48 21.92 23.77
CA PRO A 671 -17.26 21.47 24.94
C PRO A 671 -18.18 20.26 24.69
N ASP A 672 -18.60 20.03 23.44
CA ASP A 672 -19.34 18.83 23.00
C ASP A 672 -18.45 17.60 22.75
N GLY A 673 -17.15 17.70 23.03
CA GLY A 673 -16.16 16.64 22.82
C GLY A 673 -15.69 16.50 21.39
N SER A 674 -16.19 17.32 20.46
CA SER A 674 -15.75 17.25 19.07
C SER A 674 -14.37 17.88 18.85
N MET A 675 -13.73 17.48 17.77
CA MET A 675 -12.52 18.08 17.23
C MET A 675 -12.65 18.22 15.72
N ALA A 676 -11.97 19.21 15.14
CA ALA A 676 -11.82 19.35 13.71
C ALA A 676 -10.46 20.00 13.38
N ALA A 677 -9.80 19.52 12.33
CA ALA A 677 -8.54 20.07 11.86
C ALA A 677 -8.36 19.95 10.34
N PHE A 678 -7.79 20.99 9.74
CA PHE A 678 -7.15 20.86 8.43
C PHE A 678 -5.76 20.24 8.61
N VAL A 679 -5.45 19.25 7.78
CA VAL A 679 -4.23 18.46 7.86
C VAL A 679 -3.64 18.24 6.45
N PRO A 680 -2.32 18.03 6.29
CA PRO A 680 -1.74 17.78 4.98
C PRO A 680 -2.22 16.44 4.39
N ALA A 681 -2.49 16.43 3.09
CA ALA A 681 -2.81 15.23 2.34
C ALA A 681 -1.54 14.55 1.79
N GLY A 682 -1.60 13.25 1.51
CA GLY A 682 -0.49 12.49 0.92
C GLY A 682 0.77 12.41 1.80
N ARG A 683 0.67 12.75 3.09
CA ARG A 683 1.68 12.52 4.13
C ARG A 683 1.00 11.81 5.30
N ALA A 684 1.59 10.73 5.78
CA ALA A 684 1.07 10.01 6.94
C ALA A 684 1.08 10.89 8.20
N LEU A 685 0.03 10.74 9.00
CA LEU A 685 -0.18 11.43 10.26
C LEU A 685 -0.46 10.42 11.38
N THR A 686 -0.19 10.86 12.60
CA THR A 686 -0.62 10.20 13.83
C THR A 686 -0.91 11.27 14.88
N TRP A 687 -1.57 10.94 15.98
CA TRP A 687 -2.04 11.96 16.93
C TRP A 687 -2.16 11.45 18.37
N GLN A 688 -2.35 12.39 19.30
CA GLN A 688 -2.68 12.07 20.68
C GLN A 688 -3.63 13.09 21.31
N LEU A 689 -4.52 12.61 22.18
CA LEU A 689 -5.28 13.47 23.09
C LEU A 689 -4.34 13.94 24.21
N VAL A 690 -4.33 15.25 24.50
CA VAL A 690 -3.55 15.84 25.59
C VAL A 690 -4.44 16.58 26.58
N ASN A 691 -4.08 16.50 27.86
CA ASN A 691 -4.66 17.28 28.94
C ASN A 691 -4.17 18.74 28.88
N SER A 692 -4.59 19.58 29.83
CA SER A 692 -4.22 21.01 29.86
C SER A 692 -2.79 21.30 30.39
N SER A 693 -2.02 20.26 30.75
CA SER A 693 -0.60 20.39 31.14
C SER A 693 0.24 20.81 29.95
N ARG A 694 1.06 21.85 30.15
CA ARG A 694 1.85 22.48 29.09
C ARG A 694 3.26 21.90 28.94
N THR A 695 3.67 20.97 29.81
CA THR A 695 5.06 20.51 29.91
C THR A 695 5.14 19.07 30.41
N GLY A 696 5.88 18.21 29.71
CA GLY A 696 6.23 16.87 30.21
C GLY A 696 5.49 15.71 29.53
N TRP A 697 5.74 14.50 30.03
CA TRP A 697 5.15 13.25 29.56
C TRP A 697 3.72 13.02 30.06
N ASP A 698 3.40 13.60 31.22
CA ASP A 698 2.10 13.59 31.91
C ASP A 698 0.95 14.13 31.06
N ARG A 699 1.24 15.01 30.10
CA ARG A 699 0.23 15.68 29.29
C ARG A 699 -0.51 14.78 28.32
N ALA A 700 0.14 13.74 27.83
CA ALA A 700 -0.39 12.91 26.75
C ALA A 700 -1.18 11.71 27.30
N VAL A 701 -2.45 11.62 26.91
CA VAL A 701 -3.46 10.77 27.54
C VAL A 701 -3.78 9.54 26.71
N VAL A 702 -4.09 9.73 25.42
CA VAL A 702 -4.48 8.68 24.46
C VAL A 702 -3.72 8.89 23.18
N ARG A 703 -3.20 7.84 22.55
CA ARG A 703 -2.36 7.92 21.36
C ARG A 703 -2.85 6.99 20.27
N GLU A 704 -2.95 7.52 19.06
CA GLU A 704 -3.05 6.69 17.87
C GLU A 704 -1.80 5.80 17.75
N ARG A 705 -1.95 4.59 17.23
CA ARG A 705 -0.87 3.58 17.17
C ARG A 705 -0.50 3.19 15.75
N ASN A 706 -1.17 3.78 14.78
CA ASN A 706 -0.95 3.56 13.35
C ASN A 706 -0.59 4.88 12.68
N TRP A 707 -0.02 4.78 11.48
CA TRP A 707 0.08 5.87 10.53
C TRP A 707 -1.15 5.91 9.63
N VAL A 708 -1.81 7.06 9.54
CA VAL A 708 -3.00 7.26 8.67
C VAL A 708 -2.73 8.36 7.66
N SER A 709 -2.97 8.09 6.38
CA SER A 709 -2.92 9.06 5.28
C SER A 709 -4.32 9.61 5.01
N PHE A 710 -4.36 10.80 4.42
CA PHE A 710 -5.60 11.41 3.93
C PHE A 710 -5.41 11.83 2.47
N ASN A 711 -6.43 11.63 1.65
CA ASN A 711 -6.43 12.11 0.27
C ASN A 711 -6.74 13.61 0.21
N ARG A 712 -6.24 14.26 -0.84
CA ARG A 712 -6.48 15.69 -1.06
C ARG A 712 -7.97 15.95 -1.33
N GLY A 713 -8.57 16.90 -0.62
CA GLY A 713 -10.01 17.15 -0.69
C GLY A 713 -10.89 16.17 0.09
N GLU A 714 -10.30 15.21 0.81
CA GLU A 714 -11.02 14.33 1.72
C GLU A 714 -11.60 15.12 2.90
N THR A 715 -12.74 14.65 3.41
CA THR A 715 -13.18 14.99 4.76
C THR A 715 -13.48 13.70 5.51
N ARG A 716 -12.54 13.27 6.35
CA ARG A 716 -12.71 12.09 7.20
C ARG A 716 -13.57 12.47 8.40
N VAL A 717 -14.60 11.67 8.65
CA VAL A 717 -15.50 11.84 9.78
C VAL A 717 -15.49 10.58 10.63
N CYS A 718 -14.94 10.69 11.84
CA CYS A 718 -14.98 9.62 12.83
C CYS A 718 -16.08 9.92 13.87
N THR A 719 -16.75 8.88 14.36
CA THR A 719 -17.66 9.05 15.52
C THR A 719 -16.89 9.35 16.81
N SER A 720 -15.70 8.77 16.91
CA SER A 720 -14.75 8.83 18.03
C SER A 720 -13.32 8.60 17.51
N CYS A 721 -12.28 8.94 18.29
CA CYS A 721 -10.89 8.81 17.83
C CYS A 721 -10.42 7.37 17.61
N HIS A 722 -11.00 6.40 18.33
CA HIS A 722 -11.11 5.01 17.89
C HIS A 722 -12.61 4.75 17.75
N GLY A 723 -13.07 4.43 16.54
CA GLY A 723 -14.50 4.35 16.22
C GLY A 723 -15.20 3.31 17.09
N SER A 724 -16.29 3.69 17.78
CA SER A 724 -17.10 2.72 18.51
C SER A 724 -17.81 1.80 17.50
N ASN A 725 -17.54 0.50 17.54
CA ASN A 725 -18.03 -0.49 16.58
C ASN A 725 -19.55 -0.62 16.65
N THR A 726 -20.05 -1.21 17.74
CA THR A 726 -21.48 -1.20 18.09
C THR A 726 -21.76 -0.40 19.36
N LYS A 727 -20.78 -0.29 20.26
CA LYS A 727 -20.95 0.30 21.59
C LYS A 727 -19.70 1.00 22.09
N ASP A 728 -19.90 2.16 22.72
CA ASP A 728 -18.84 2.84 23.46
C ASP A 728 -18.51 2.12 24.78
N GLN A 729 -17.45 2.56 25.44
CA GLN A 729 -17.02 2.02 26.73
C GLN A 729 -18.05 2.12 27.86
N ALA A 730 -19.05 2.98 27.74
CA ALA A 730 -20.15 3.17 28.69
C ALA A 730 -21.46 2.47 28.26
N GLY A 731 -21.46 1.74 27.13
CA GLY A 731 -22.63 1.05 26.58
C GLY A 731 -23.56 1.91 25.73
N ASN A 732 -23.18 3.14 25.39
CA ASN A 732 -23.91 4.00 24.47
C ASN A 732 -23.70 3.56 23.02
N SER A 733 -24.57 3.99 22.12
CA SER A 733 -24.35 3.86 20.68
C SER A 733 -23.41 4.96 20.16
N PRO A 734 -22.78 4.80 18.98
CA PRO A 734 -21.80 5.76 18.46
C PRO A 734 -22.33 7.22 18.36
N PRO A 735 -21.49 8.23 18.65
CA PRO A 735 -21.88 9.64 18.61
C PRO A 735 -22.50 10.13 17.29
N THR A 736 -23.52 10.99 17.41
CA THR A 736 -24.29 11.59 16.30
C THR A 736 -24.49 13.10 16.44
N ASN A 737 -23.85 13.75 17.42
CA ASN A 737 -23.91 15.21 17.61
C ASN A 737 -23.34 15.97 16.40
N PRO A 738 -23.95 17.10 15.99
CA PRO A 738 -23.35 18.03 15.04
C PRO A 738 -22.07 18.67 15.63
N PRO A 739 -20.86 18.43 15.07
CA PRO A 739 -19.61 18.82 15.73
C PRO A 739 -19.44 20.34 15.90
N GLU A 740 -19.35 20.80 17.14
CA GLU A 740 -19.11 22.22 17.44
C GLU A 740 -17.71 22.69 16.96
N ALA A 741 -16.69 21.85 17.10
CA ALA A 741 -15.34 22.15 16.61
C ALA A 741 -15.31 22.38 15.10
N LEU A 742 -16.09 21.61 14.31
CA LEU A 742 -16.23 21.81 12.86
C LEU A 742 -16.92 23.13 12.55
N ARG A 743 -18.02 23.45 13.25
CA ARG A 743 -18.74 24.73 13.10
C ARG A 743 -17.78 25.90 13.29
N ASN A 744 -17.00 25.84 14.36
CA ASN A 744 -16.07 26.89 14.76
C ASN A 744 -14.88 27.02 13.79
N LEU A 745 -14.31 25.90 13.33
CA LEU A 745 -13.24 25.88 12.32
C LEU A 745 -13.71 26.45 10.97
N ILE A 746 -14.86 26.02 10.46
CA ILE A 746 -15.36 26.43 9.15
C ILE A 746 -15.86 27.89 9.16
N ALA A 747 -16.42 28.37 10.28
CA ALA A 747 -16.78 29.78 10.43
C ALA A 747 -15.54 30.69 10.33
N GLU A 748 -14.45 30.35 11.01
CA GLU A 748 -13.18 31.07 10.91
C GLU A 748 -12.52 30.95 9.52
N TRP A 749 -12.52 29.77 8.92
CA TRP A 749 -12.02 29.58 7.55
C TRP A 749 -12.79 30.47 6.56
N ARG A 750 -14.12 30.51 6.68
CA ARG A 750 -14.98 31.40 5.87
C ARG A 750 -14.67 32.88 6.11
N GLN A 751 -14.33 33.27 7.35
CA GLN A 751 -13.85 34.63 7.64
C GLN A 751 -12.48 34.90 7.00
N ARG A 752 -11.51 33.97 7.08
CA ARG A 752 -10.19 34.11 6.45
C ARG A 752 -10.27 34.20 4.91
N MET A 753 -11.14 33.41 4.29
CA MET A 753 -11.44 33.50 2.85
C MET A 753 -12.09 34.84 2.45
N ARG A 754 -12.65 35.59 3.42
CA ARG A 754 -13.22 36.92 3.23
C ARG A 754 -12.30 38.05 3.69
N SER A 755 -11.35 37.82 4.61
CA SER A 755 -10.52 38.88 5.22
C SER A 755 -9.42 39.41 4.31
N GLN A 756 -9.28 38.87 3.09
CA GLN A 756 -8.60 39.56 2.00
C GLN A 756 -9.40 40.80 1.53
N CYS A 757 -10.65 40.97 1.98
CA CYS A 757 -11.61 41.97 1.55
C CYS A 757 -12.23 42.76 2.72
N PRO A 758 -12.72 43.99 2.48
CA PRO A 758 -13.36 44.80 3.51
C PRO A 758 -14.67 44.18 4.02
N GLU A 759 -14.95 44.34 5.33
CA GLU A 759 -16.21 43.87 5.95
C GLU A 759 -17.47 44.48 5.32
N ALA A 760 -17.35 45.65 4.68
CA ALA A 760 -18.42 46.35 3.97
C ALA A 760 -18.79 45.76 2.59
N GLY A 761 -18.19 44.62 2.21
CA GLY A 761 -18.47 43.92 0.96
C GLY A 761 -17.43 44.20 -0.14
N GLY A 762 -17.19 43.18 -0.97
CA GLY A 762 -16.30 43.31 -2.14
C GLY A 762 -16.99 44.01 -3.31
N THR A 763 -16.24 44.81 -4.07
CA THR A 763 -16.75 45.57 -5.23
C THR A 763 -16.55 44.86 -6.59
N GLY A 764 -15.85 43.72 -6.58
CA GLY A 764 -15.70 42.82 -7.72
C GLY A 764 -16.87 41.84 -7.87
N ILE A 765 -16.87 41.10 -8.98
CA ILE A 765 -17.91 40.12 -9.33
C ILE A 765 -17.29 38.73 -9.47
N TRP A 766 -17.90 37.73 -8.81
CA TRP A 766 -17.51 36.33 -8.98
C TRP A 766 -17.83 35.82 -10.39
N SER A 767 -16.83 35.28 -11.09
CA SER A 767 -16.98 34.84 -12.49
C SER A 767 -16.22 33.56 -12.79
N TYR A 768 -16.77 32.77 -13.72
CA TYR A 768 -16.08 31.64 -14.35
C TYR A 768 -15.38 32.03 -15.66
N ALA A 769 -15.47 33.30 -16.08
CA ALA A 769 -14.80 33.77 -17.30
C ALA A 769 -13.29 33.57 -17.18
N GLY A 770 -12.70 32.88 -18.16
CA GLY A 770 -11.27 32.52 -18.13
C GLY A 770 -10.89 31.36 -17.20
N VAL A 771 -11.82 30.80 -16.41
CA VAL A 771 -11.54 29.68 -15.50
C VAL A 771 -11.83 28.33 -16.20
N PRO A 772 -10.81 27.53 -16.53
CA PRO A 772 -10.99 26.21 -17.13
C PRO A 772 -11.49 25.19 -16.09
N PHE A 773 -12.18 24.16 -16.57
CA PHE A 773 -12.53 22.99 -15.78
C PHE A 773 -11.29 22.09 -15.57
N GLY A 774 -10.82 21.99 -14.32
CA GLY A 774 -9.77 21.05 -13.91
C GLY A 774 -10.32 19.61 -13.77
N PRO A 775 -9.50 18.57 -13.99
CA PRO A 775 -9.90 17.19 -13.74
C PRO A 775 -10.00 16.91 -12.23
N TRP A 776 -10.94 16.04 -11.85
CA TRP A 776 -11.04 15.47 -10.50
C TRP A 776 -10.91 13.95 -10.55
N GLU A 777 -10.46 13.37 -9.44
CA GLU A 777 -10.00 11.98 -9.38
C GLU A 777 -11.13 10.95 -9.52
N ASP A 778 -12.38 11.36 -9.28
CA ASP A 778 -13.57 10.53 -9.47
C ASP A 778 -14.15 10.60 -10.90
N GLY A 779 -13.45 11.27 -11.83
CA GLY A 779 -13.86 11.46 -13.22
C GLY A 779 -14.74 12.69 -13.47
N ARG A 780 -15.12 13.44 -12.41
CA ARG A 780 -15.74 14.77 -12.58
C ARG A 780 -14.69 15.78 -13.05
N ARG A 781 -15.16 16.94 -13.51
CA ARG A 781 -14.33 18.13 -13.68
C ARG A 781 -14.94 19.27 -12.89
N THR A 782 -14.12 20.07 -12.22
CA THR A 782 -14.59 21.17 -11.36
C THR A 782 -13.92 22.49 -11.71
N ARG A 783 -14.59 23.61 -11.37
CA ARG A 783 -13.99 24.94 -11.33
C ARG A 783 -14.63 25.80 -10.23
N ILE A 784 -13.84 26.69 -9.66
CA ILE A 784 -14.27 27.66 -8.64
C ILE A 784 -14.32 29.04 -9.31
N GLN A 785 -15.29 29.89 -8.97
CA GLN A 785 -15.31 31.27 -9.46
C GLN A 785 -14.05 32.04 -9.00
N THR A 786 -13.51 32.87 -9.88
CA THR A 786 -12.48 33.87 -9.51
C THR A 786 -13.13 35.23 -9.34
N CYS A 787 -12.57 36.06 -8.47
CA CYS A 787 -13.08 37.42 -8.30
C CYS A 787 -12.51 38.33 -9.40
N GLN A 788 -13.39 39.06 -10.10
CA GLN A 788 -13.02 39.95 -11.20
C GLN A 788 -13.35 41.41 -10.85
N GLY A 789 -12.35 42.29 -10.96
CA GLY A 789 -12.47 43.71 -10.58
C GLY A 789 -12.29 43.98 -9.08
N GLY A 790 -12.55 45.22 -8.66
CA GLY A 790 -12.71 45.59 -7.24
C GLY A 790 -11.55 45.22 -6.31
N ASN A 791 -10.30 45.51 -6.69
CA ASN A 791 -9.07 45.11 -5.96
C ASN A 791 -8.93 43.59 -5.71
N GLY A 792 -9.61 42.75 -6.49
CA GLY A 792 -9.63 41.29 -6.32
C GLY A 792 -10.65 40.81 -5.28
N CYS A 793 -11.58 41.67 -4.85
CA CYS A 793 -12.47 41.41 -3.73
C CYS A 793 -13.95 41.40 -4.08
N CYS A 794 -14.62 40.29 -3.77
CA CYS A 794 -16.01 40.02 -4.11
C CYS A 794 -16.80 39.68 -2.85
N ASP A 795 -18.05 40.14 -2.76
CA ASP A 795 -18.95 39.72 -1.67
C ASP A 795 -19.34 38.24 -1.79
N GLY A 796 -19.63 37.58 -0.66
CA GLY A 796 -20.00 36.17 -0.62
C GLY A 796 -18.81 35.22 -0.44
N LEU A 797 -18.99 34.00 -0.95
CA LEU A 797 -17.95 33.02 -1.24
C LEU A 797 -18.07 32.67 -2.73
N PRO A 798 -16.99 32.25 -3.42
CA PRO A 798 -17.10 31.78 -4.79
C PRO A 798 -17.96 30.52 -4.86
N LYS A 799 -18.71 30.34 -5.94
CA LYS A 799 -19.44 29.09 -6.21
C LYS A 799 -18.56 28.07 -6.93
N THR A 800 -18.85 26.79 -6.72
CA THR A 800 -18.29 25.70 -7.52
C THR A 800 -19.22 25.36 -8.69
N GLU A 801 -18.63 25.05 -9.85
CA GLU A 801 -19.33 24.40 -10.95
C GLU A 801 -18.68 23.05 -11.23
N THR A 802 -19.52 22.02 -11.40
CA THR A 802 -19.10 20.63 -11.57
C THR A 802 -19.68 20.06 -12.86
N GLN A 803 -18.82 19.59 -13.76
CA GLN A 803 -19.18 18.91 -14.99
C GLN A 803 -19.00 17.39 -14.82
N SER A 804 -20.09 16.63 -14.94
CA SER A 804 -20.04 15.17 -15.04
C SER A 804 -19.56 14.77 -16.44
N VAL A 805 -18.45 14.03 -16.54
CA VAL A 805 -18.07 13.38 -17.79
C VAL A 805 -18.95 12.15 -17.98
N ARG A 806 -19.86 12.17 -18.96
CA ARG A 806 -20.46 10.92 -19.44
C ARG A 806 -19.38 10.17 -20.22
N TYR A 807 -18.88 9.07 -19.68
CA TYR A 807 -18.29 8.03 -20.50
C TYR A 807 -19.39 7.56 -21.46
N LEU A 808 -19.23 7.87 -22.75
CA LEU A 808 -19.91 7.12 -23.79
C LEU A 808 -19.22 5.75 -23.83
N PRO A 809 -19.94 4.62 -23.67
CA PRO A 809 -19.33 3.31 -23.91
C PRO A 809 -18.84 3.28 -25.36
N ASP A 810 -17.69 2.64 -25.56
CA ASP A 810 -16.86 2.86 -26.75
C ASP A 810 -17.64 2.73 -28.06
N CYS A 811 -17.46 3.73 -28.93
CA CYS A 811 -17.88 3.64 -30.32
C CYS A 811 -17.02 2.58 -31.01
N ASN A 812 -17.56 1.36 -31.05
CA ASN A 812 -17.00 0.19 -31.67
C ASN A 812 -16.74 0.48 -33.17
N TRP A 813 -15.49 0.78 -33.53
CA TRP A 813 -15.04 0.92 -34.93
C TRP A 813 -14.88 -0.47 -35.56
N GLY A 814 -16.01 -1.19 -35.64
CA GLY A 814 -16.16 -2.37 -36.47
C GLY A 814 -16.28 -1.97 -37.93
N LEU A 815 -15.50 -2.63 -38.79
CA LEU A 815 -15.65 -2.56 -40.24
C LEU A 815 -17.02 -3.12 -40.69
N GLU A 816 -17.41 -2.71 -41.91
CA GLU A 816 -18.56 -3.20 -42.69
C GLU A 816 -19.98 -2.77 -42.30
N SER A 817 -20.53 -1.83 -43.07
CA SER A 817 -21.60 -2.20 -44.03
C SER A 817 -21.87 -1.08 -45.03
N ILE A 818 -21.80 -1.41 -46.32
CA ILE A 818 -22.17 -0.52 -47.43
C ILE A 818 -23.70 -0.53 -47.55
N PRO A 819 -24.41 0.62 -47.46
CA PRO A 819 -25.84 0.66 -47.75
C PRO A 819 -26.09 0.39 -49.24
N LYS A 820 -26.75 -0.73 -49.54
CA LYS A 820 -27.18 -1.05 -50.91
C LYS A 820 -28.22 -0.05 -51.39
N VAL A 821 -28.04 0.42 -52.63
CA VAL A 821 -28.99 1.28 -53.36
C VAL A 821 -30.22 0.48 -53.79
N ALA A 822 -31.41 1.07 -53.65
CA ALA A 822 -32.65 0.68 -54.32
C ALA A 822 -33.50 1.95 -54.64
N PRO A 823 -34.33 1.98 -55.71
CA PRO A 823 -34.32 3.17 -56.57
C PRO A 823 -35.70 3.72 -57.05
N ILE A 824 -35.63 4.84 -57.80
CA ILE A 824 -36.68 5.46 -58.67
C ILE A 824 -37.80 6.26 -57.94
N GLY A 825 -38.17 7.49 -58.35
CA GLY A 825 -37.60 8.36 -59.39
C GLY A 825 -38.39 9.63 -59.73
N ALA A 826 -37.90 10.36 -60.75
CA ALA A 826 -38.53 11.38 -61.61
C ALA A 826 -39.41 12.53 -61.03
N ASN A 827 -38.94 13.79 -61.10
CA ASN A 827 -39.42 14.73 -62.14
C ASN A 827 -38.72 16.12 -62.24
N SER A 828 -38.42 16.50 -63.50
CA SER A 828 -38.49 17.84 -64.14
C SER A 828 -37.71 19.12 -63.68
N ARG A 829 -36.91 19.64 -64.63
CA ARG A 829 -36.64 21.07 -65.03
C ARG A 829 -35.91 22.00 -64.03
N VAL A 830 -34.76 22.68 -64.28
CA VAL A 830 -34.05 23.34 -65.43
C VAL A 830 -34.11 24.89 -65.40
N ARG A 831 -32.93 25.53 -65.64
CA ARG A 831 -32.55 26.99 -65.69
C ARG A 831 -32.05 27.57 -64.34
N GLY A 832 -30.91 28.29 -64.27
CA GLY A 832 -29.90 28.63 -65.30
C GLY A 832 -28.61 29.25 -64.73
N SER A 833 -27.54 29.27 -65.54
CA SER A 833 -26.18 29.82 -65.29
C SER A 833 -26.08 31.32 -65.74
N PRO A 834 -24.94 32.07 -65.65
CA PRO A 834 -23.54 31.70 -65.32
C PRO A 834 -22.75 32.64 -64.34
N GLY A 835 -21.46 32.31 -64.07
CA GLY A 835 -20.49 33.10 -63.27
C GLY A 835 -19.72 34.17 -64.08
N PRO A 836 -18.38 34.38 -63.95
CA PRO A 836 -17.36 33.75 -63.07
C PRO A 836 -16.26 34.75 -62.55
N LEU A 837 -15.01 34.26 -62.27
CA LEU A 837 -13.71 34.98 -62.11
C LEU A 837 -13.37 35.57 -60.71
N LEU A 838 -12.14 35.57 -60.17
CA LEU A 838 -10.76 35.23 -60.63
C LEU A 838 -9.83 34.79 -59.45
N SER A 839 -8.68 34.18 -59.76
CA SER A 839 -7.53 33.88 -58.86
C SER A 839 -6.21 34.40 -59.53
N PRO A 840 -4.96 33.98 -59.20
CA PRO A 840 -4.25 33.63 -57.94
C PRO A 840 -2.89 34.40 -57.80
N TRP A 841 -1.92 33.89 -57.00
CA TRP A 841 -0.41 33.84 -57.13
C TRP A 841 0.30 33.91 -55.74
N LEU A 842 0.98 32.85 -55.24
CA LEU A 842 2.43 32.52 -55.34
C LEU A 842 3.37 33.43 -54.50
N ARG A 843 4.49 33.01 -53.87
CA ARG A 843 5.46 31.90 -54.07
C ARG A 843 6.26 31.60 -52.75
N ALA A 844 7.00 30.49 -52.65
CA ALA A 844 7.82 30.07 -51.49
C ALA A 844 9.35 30.20 -51.70
N HIS A 845 10.21 30.08 -50.65
CA HIS A 845 11.43 29.21 -50.60
C HIS A 845 12.30 29.22 -49.29
N ARG A 846 12.63 28.00 -48.80
CA ARG A 846 13.86 27.42 -48.17
C ARG A 846 14.82 28.19 -47.21
N ARG A 847 14.96 27.65 -45.96
CA ARG A 847 16.13 27.15 -45.15
C ARG A 847 17.60 27.65 -45.39
N PRO A 848 18.61 27.32 -44.54
CA PRO A 848 18.83 27.48 -43.06
C PRO A 848 20.30 27.97 -42.72
N PHE A 849 20.75 28.08 -41.45
CA PHE A 849 22.16 27.76 -41.02
C PHE A 849 22.39 27.78 -39.49
N LEU A 850 23.54 27.23 -39.02
CA LEU A 850 23.97 26.99 -37.63
C LEU A 850 24.72 28.17 -36.96
N GLY A 851 24.83 28.15 -35.62
CA GLY A 851 25.84 28.90 -34.84
C GLY A 851 25.88 28.46 -33.35
N ARG A 852 27.07 28.38 -32.73
CA ARG A 852 27.30 27.75 -31.39
C ARG A 852 27.98 28.72 -30.42
N SER A 853 27.66 28.60 -29.12
CA SER A 853 28.42 29.00 -27.90
C SER A 853 28.88 30.46 -27.70
N VAL A 854 28.71 30.99 -26.47
CA VAL A 854 29.79 31.21 -25.47
C VAL A 854 29.22 31.67 -24.11
N THR A 855 29.92 31.29 -23.04
CA THR A 855 29.73 31.49 -21.58
C THR A 855 29.08 32.79 -21.06
N ARG A 856 28.28 32.67 -19.99
CA ARG A 856 28.78 32.86 -18.61
C ARG A 856 27.99 32.04 -17.59
#